data_AF-A0A8T0NJ11-F1
#
_entry.id   AF-A0A8T0NJ11-F1
#
_cell.length_a   1.000
_cell.length_b   1.000
_cell.length_c   1.000
_cell.angle_alpha   90.00
_cell.angle_beta   90.00
_cell.angle_gamma   90.00
#
_symmetry.space_group_name_H-M   'P 1'
#
loop_
_entity.id
_entity.type
_entity.pdbx_description
1 polymer ?
#
loop_
_entity_poly.entity_id
_entity_poly.type
_entity_poly.pdbx_seq_one_letter_code
_entity_poly.pdbx_strand_id
1 'polypeptide(L)'
;MAHVTNEALRATIRKSKEVLARHKIILEQISEKKKLISVLAESSIHNDQEPHSGQSDSSFSNLNTVSEGEEIDYSRQTYLATHAQPSEFDTTYGESIYDQSEYYESVEDEDTDFNRSFGEDNYGNYYQYDSFHRAAPSVYQPEAANGMDHRYMAQISEASEKDQSVNEGANGNPAASGGVDVMNVILVAAECAPWSKTGGLGDVAGALPKALARRGHRVMVVVPKYGDYKEPQEIGEPRKYQVAGQDMEVKYYHAYIDGVDFVFIDNPIFHHVESEIYGGNRTDILKRMVLLCKAAVEVQWYVPCGGFCYGDGNLLFIANDWHTALLPVYLKAYYRDNGFMTYARSVLVIHNIAHQGRGPIDDFNYLDLPGHYMDQFKLYDPFGGDHLNIFAAGIKAADRLLTVSHGYAWELKTPDGGWGLHSIIGENDWKFQGIVNGVDTTDWNPRHDVHLQSDGYTNYSLETVQTGKAQCKEALQKELGLPVRGDVPVIAFIGRLDHQKGVDLIAEAMPWIAGQDVQLIMLGTGRQDLEDTLRRLESQHYDRVRGWVGFSVRLAHRMTAGADILLMPSRFEPCGLNQLYAMMYGTVPVVHAVGGLRDTVQHYNPYEEVGVGWTFEKAEANRMIDALGHCLNTYRNYRSSWEGIQRRGMMQDLSWDNAAKLYEEVLVAAKYQW
;
A
#
# COMPACT_ATOMS: atom_id res chain seq x y z
N MET A 1 -7.56 3.17 -59.27
CA MET A 1 -7.28 2.87 -57.85
C MET A 1 -8.28 1.86 -57.25
N ALA A 2 -8.67 0.78 -57.95
CA ALA A 2 -9.65 -0.19 -57.43
C ALA A 2 -9.12 -1.61 -57.20
N HIS A 3 -7.88 -1.91 -57.63
CA HIS A 3 -7.29 -3.26 -57.49
C HIS A 3 -6.48 -3.46 -56.21
N VAL A 4 -5.87 -2.40 -55.65
CA VAL A 4 -4.94 -2.48 -54.51
C VAL A 4 -5.65 -2.79 -53.19
N THR A 5 -6.88 -2.35 -53.01
CA THR A 5 -7.66 -2.55 -51.77
C THR A 5 -8.13 -3.98 -51.56
N ASN A 6 -8.31 -4.77 -52.62
CA ASN A 6 -8.78 -6.16 -52.52
C ASN A 6 -7.69 -7.11 -52.02
N GLU A 7 -6.42 -6.83 -52.31
CA GLU A 7 -5.29 -7.69 -51.96
C GLU A 7 -4.88 -7.55 -50.49
N ALA A 8 -4.88 -6.32 -49.96
CA ALA A 8 -4.69 -6.06 -48.53
C ALA A 8 -5.79 -6.73 -47.68
N LEU A 9 -7.06 -6.64 -48.10
CA LEU A 9 -8.17 -7.31 -47.40
C LEU A 9 -8.01 -8.85 -47.39
N ARG A 10 -7.59 -9.44 -48.52
CA ARG A 10 -7.30 -10.88 -48.62
C ARG A 10 -6.13 -11.29 -47.72
N ALA A 11 -5.09 -10.47 -47.60
CA ALA A 11 -3.97 -10.71 -46.69
C ALA A 11 -4.41 -10.69 -45.22
N THR A 12 -5.25 -9.74 -44.81
CA THR A 12 -5.82 -9.67 -43.46
C THR A 12 -6.71 -10.89 -43.15
N ILE A 13 -7.57 -11.30 -44.09
CA ILE A 13 -8.39 -12.52 -43.96
C ILE A 13 -7.52 -13.77 -43.83
N ARG A 14 -6.38 -13.84 -44.55
CA ARG A 14 -5.42 -14.96 -44.45
C ARG A 14 -4.79 -15.03 -43.06
N LYS A 15 -4.24 -13.92 -42.55
CA LYS A 15 -3.68 -13.83 -41.19
C LYS A 15 -4.72 -14.18 -40.12
N SER A 16 -5.96 -13.70 -40.25
CA SER A 16 -7.05 -14.03 -39.32
C SER A 16 -7.36 -15.53 -39.30
N LYS A 17 -7.38 -16.20 -40.46
CA LYS A 17 -7.56 -17.67 -40.54
C LYS A 17 -6.38 -18.43 -39.94
N GLU A 18 -5.15 -17.96 -40.09
CA GLU A 18 -3.96 -18.57 -39.48
C GLU A 18 -3.97 -18.44 -37.94
N VAL A 19 -4.41 -17.30 -37.40
CA VAL A 19 -4.61 -17.11 -35.95
C VAL A 19 -5.70 -18.04 -35.41
N LEU A 20 -6.85 -18.14 -36.10
CA LEU A 20 -7.93 -19.06 -35.72
C LEU A 20 -7.49 -20.53 -35.76
N ALA A 21 -6.66 -20.93 -36.73
CA ALA A 21 -6.08 -22.26 -36.78
C ALA A 21 -5.15 -22.54 -35.59
N ARG A 22 -4.30 -21.57 -35.20
CA ARG A 22 -3.44 -21.69 -34.01
C ARG A 22 -4.25 -21.80 -32.72
N HIS A 23 -5.29 -20.98 -32.53
CA HIS A 23 -6.19 -21.11 -31.38
C HIS A 23 -6.89 -22.47 -31.31
N LYS A 24 -7.30 -23.03 -32.45
CA LYS A 24 -7.90 -24.37 -32.47
C LYS A 24 -6.91 -25.47 -32.00
N ILE A 25 -5.66 -25.42 -32.47
CA ILE A 25 -4.60 -26.36 -32.04
C ILE A 25 -4.33 -26.24 -30.53
N ILE A 26 -4.28 -25.01 -30.00
CA ILE A 26 -4.08 -24.77 -28.55
C ILE A 26 -5.25 -25.35 -27.74
N LEU A 27 -6.50 -25.19 -28.19
CA LEU A 27 -7.67 -25.77 -27.53
C LEU A 27 -7.69 -27.30 -27.57
N GLU A 28 -7.22 -27.90 -28.67
CA GLU A 28 -7.04 -29.36 -28.78
C GLU A 28 -5.96 -29.85 -27.79
N GLN A 29 -4.80 -29.18 -27.70
CA GLN A 29 -3.75 -29.49 -26.71
C GLN A 29 -4.21 -29.34 -25.26
N ILE A 30 -5.02 -28.32 -24.95
CA ILE A 30 -5.63 -28.15 -23.62
C ILE A 30 -6.62 -29.28 -23.31
N SER A 31 -7.39 -29.74 -24.30
CA SER A 31 -8.30 -30.87 -24.16
C SER A 31 -7.55 -32.17 -23.88
N GLU A 32 -6.45 -32.43 -24.60
CA GLU A 32 -5.59 -33.59 -24.37
C GLU A 32 -4.91 -33.57 -23.00
N LYS A 33 -4.36 -32.41 -22.57
CA LYS A 33 -3.83 -32.26 -21.20
C LYS A 33 -4.89 -32.54 -20.13
N LYS A 34 -6.12 -32.06 -20.30
CA LYS A 34 -7.21 -32.36 -19.35
C LYS A 34 -7.56 -33.85 -19.27
N LYS A 35 -7.55 -34.58 -20.40
CA LYS A 35 -7.73 -36.04 -20.41
C LYS A 35 -6.56 -36.78 -19.72
N LEU A 36 -5.33 -36.31 -19.91
CA LEU A 36 -4.16 -36.88 -19.26
C LEU A 36 -4.21 -36.69 -17.73
N ILE A 37 -4.67 -35.51 -17.28
CA ILE A 37 -4.87 -35.21 -15.85
C ILE A 37 -6.00 -36.08 -15.25
N SER A 38 -7.11 -36.31 -15.96
CA SER A 38 -8.18 -37.17 -15.44
C SER A 38 -7.74 -38.64 -15.33
N VAL A 39 -6.98 -39.15 -16.31
CA VAL A 39 -6.41 -40.52 -16.24
C VAL A 39 -5.42 -40.68 -15.08
N LEU A 40 -4.59 -39.65 -14.81
CA LEU A 40 -3.69 -39.65 -13.66
C LEU A 40 -4.46 -39.63 -12.32
N ALA A 41 -5.53 -38.83 -12.23
CA ALA A 41 -6.39 -38.79 -11.05
C ALA A 41 -7.08 -40.15 -10.79
N GLU A 42 -7.59 -40.81 -11.82
CA GLU A 42 -8.19 -42.15 -11.72
C GLU A 42 -7.16 -43.22 -11.31
N SER A 43 -5.92 -43.15 -11.83
CA SER A 43 -4.84 -44.08 -11.45
C SER A 43 -4.37 -43.95 -10.00
N SER A 44 -4.67 -42.84 -9.33
CA SER A 44 -4.24 -42.54 -7.96
C SER A 44 -5.18 -43.08 -6.88
N ILE A 45 -6.31 -43.71 -7.26
CA ILE A 45 -7.40 -44.13 -6.35
C ILE A 45 -7.37 -45.66 -6.09
N HIS A 46 -6.35 -46.38 -6.59
CA HIS A 46 -6.22 -47.84 -6.46
C HIS A 46 -4.85 -48.31 -5.95
N ASN A 47 -4.46 -47.83 -4.77
CA ASN A 47 -3.48 -48.50 -3.91
C ASN A 47 -3.66 -48.06 -2.45
N ASP A 48 -4.50 -48.77 -1.69
CA ASP A 48 -4.42 -48.86 -0.23
C ASP A 48 -5.32 -50.00 0.30
N GLN A 49 -4.73 -51.19 0.46
CA GLN A 49 -5.29 -52.32 1.22
C GLN A 49 -4.16 -53.17 1.85
N GLU A 50 -3.74 -52.81 3.08
CA GLU A 50 -3.37 -53.66 4.25
C GLU A 50 -2.48 -54.96 4.11
N PRO A 51 -2.02 -55.63 5.21
CA PRO A 51 -1.92 -55.26 6.65
C PRO A 51 -0.55 -55.64 7.34
N HIS A 52 -0.50 -55.45 8.68
CA HIS A 52 0.21 -56.25 9.72
C HIS A 52 1.52 -55.79 10.43
N SER A 53 1.36 -55.59 11.76
CA SER A 53 2.12 -56.12 12.92
C SER A 53 3.61 -55.78 13.20
N GLY A 54 3.84 -55.16 14.38
CA GLY A 54 4.39 -55.91 15.53
C GLY A 54 5.78 -55.55 16.11
N GLN A 55 5.80 -55.06 17.37
CA GLN A 55 6.87 -55.23 18.40
C GLN A 55 8.26 -54.57 18.15
N SER A 56 9.06 -54.16 19.16
CA SER A 56 8.86 -54.01 20.62
C SER A 56 9.92 -53.08 21.26
N ASP A 57 9.67 -52.69 22.52
CA ASP A 57 10.65 -52.27 23.57
C ASP A 57 11.43 -50.94 23.38
N SER A 58 11.81 -50.18 24.44
CA SER A 58 11.85 -50.47 25.89
C SER A 58 11.71 -49.22 26.80
N SER A 59 11.17 -49.42 28.02
CA SER A 59 11.58 -48.78 29.31
C SER A 59 11.49 -47.24 29.52
N PHE A 60 11.15 -46.69 30.70
CA PHE A 60 10.59 -47.22 31.97
C PHE A 60 9.84 -46.09 32.73
N SER A 61 9.12 -46.44 33.79
CA SER A 61 8.06 -45.66 34.44
C SER A 61 8.45 -44.80 35.66
N ASN A 62 7.85 -43.60 35.73
CA ASN A 62 7.12 -42.96 36.86
C ASN A 62 7.61 -42.93 38.33
N LEU A 63 7.20 -41.80 38.95
CA LEU A 63 6.75 -41.58 40.34
C LEU A 63 7.78 -41.37 41.46
N ASN A 64 7.71 -40.18 42.08
CA ASN A 64 7.47 -40.05 43.52
C ASN A 64 6.85 -38.69 43.89
N THR A 65 6.27 -38.61 45.10
CA THR A 65 5.31 -37.58 45.54
C THR A 65 5.68 -36.91 46.87
N VAL A 66 5.31 -35.63 47.00
CA VAL A 66 4.93 -34.89 48.24
C VAL A 66 6.00 -34.61 49.32
N SER A 67 6.21 -33.32 49.63
CA SER A 67 5.98 -32.73 50.97
C SER A 67 6.10 -31.18 50.96
N GLU A 68 5.17 -30.50 51.64
CA GLU A 68 5.28 -29.29 52.50
C GLU A 68 6.43 -28.26 52.27
N GLY A 69 6.27 -26.93 52.37
CA GLY A 69 5.13 -26.09 52.78
C GLY A 69 5.60 -24.95 53.69
N GLU A 70 5.43 -23.68 53.28
CA GLU A 70 5.67 -22.50 54.16
C GLU A 70 4.88 -21.27 53.65
N GLU A 71 4.08 -20.65 54.52
CA GLU A 71 3.41 -19.35 54.30
C GLU A 71 4.21 -18.23 54.96
N ILE A 72 4.43 -17.09 54.28
CA ILE A 72 4.46 -15.75 54.92
C ILE A 72 3.84 -14.72 53.95
N ASP A 73 2.78 -14.05 54.40
CA ASP A 73 2.18 -12.85 53.81
C ASP A 73 3.00 -11.60 54.21
N TYR A 74 3.10 -10.58 53.33
CA TYR A 74 2.89 -9.18 53.74
C TYR A 74 2.87 -8.16 52.58
N SER A 75 1.79 -7.39 52.56
CA SER A 75 1.71 -5.95 52.24
C SER A 75 1.70 -5.45 50.77
N ARG A 76 0.57 -4.79 50.44
CA ARG A 76 0.48 -3.70 49.45
C ARG A 76 1.56 -2.64 49.72
N GLN A 77 2.18 -2.12 48.66
CA GLN A 77 2.74 -0.77 48.66
C GLN A 77 2.21 0.09 47.51
N THR A 78 1.68 1.23 47.91
CA THR A 78 1.18 2.33 47.08
C THR A 78 2.35 3.07 46.47
N TYR A 79 2.37 3.26 45.14
CA TYR A 79 3.28 4.23 44.54
C TYR A 79 2.67 5.63 44.57
N LEU A 80 3.21 6.47 45.45
CA LEU A 80 2.91 7.90 45.52
C LEU A 80 3.65 8.65 44.41
N ALA A 81 2.96 9.59 43.76
CA ALA A 81 3.54 10.47 42.77
C ALA A 81 4.53 11.46 43.41
N THR A 82 5.76 11.50 42.91
CA THR A 82 6.71 12.59 43.16
C THR A 82 6.62 13.62 42.05
N HIS A 83 6.29 14.87 42.41
CA HIS A 83 6.23 15.98 41.47
C HIS A 83 7.64 16.35 40.99
N ALA A 84 7.86 16.35 39.68
CA ALA A 84 8.90 17.15 39.05
C ALA A 84 8.22 18.35 38.35
N GLN A 85 8.71 19.57 38.62
CA GLN A 85 8.21 20.78 37.98
C GLN A 85 8.64 20.80 36.50
N PRO A 86 7.76 21.17 35.55
CA PRO A 86 8.15 21.34 34.16
C PRO A 86 8.93 22.65 33.98
N SER A 87 10.08 22.57 33.31
CA SER A 87 10.77 23.75 32.79
C SER A 87 10.05 24.27 31.55
N GLU A 88 9.73 25.55 31.53
CA GLU A 88 9.14 26.23 30.37
C GLU A 88 10.05 26.09 29.13
N PHE A 89 9.49 25.56 28.04
CA PHE A 89 10.03 25.75 26.69
C PHE A 89 8.90 26.19 25.77
N ASP A 90 8.98 27.46 25.36
CA ASP A 90 8.05 28.11 24.45
C ASP A 90 8.13 27.43 23.08
N THR A 91 7.02 26.82 22.65
CA THR A 91 6.84 26.24 21.32
C THR A 91 5.68 26.95 20.65
N THR A 92 5.98 28.14 20.14
CA THR A 92 5.05 28.97 19.37
C THR A 92 4.77 28.31 18.01
N TYR A 93 3.87 27.33 17.99
CA TYR A 93 3.32 26.78 16.74
C TYR A 93 2.42 27.83 16.09
N GLY A 94 2.83 28.30 14.91
CA GLY A 94 1.98 29.11 14.05
C GLY A 94 0.94 28.23 13.36
N GLU A 95 -0.28 28.19 13.90
CA GLU A 95 -1.46 27.72 13.18
C GLU A 95 -1.88 28.72 12.08
N SER A 96 -2.89 28.32 11.29
CA SER A 96 -3.43 28.96 10.08
C SER A 96 -2.63 28.69 8.80
N ILE A 97 -3.24 28.38 7.65
CA ILE A 97 -4.67 28.43 7.26
C ILE A 97 -5.05 27.12 6.55
N TYR A 98 -6.09 26.44 7.04
CA TYR A 98 -7.07 25.69 6.23
C TYR A 98 -8.39 25.64 7.00
N ASP A 99 -9.18 26.71 6.86
CA ASP A 99 -10.60 26.72 7.20
C ASP A 99 -11.36 27.05 5.90
N GLN A 100 -12.18 26.09 5.45
CA GLN A 100 -13.14 26.28 4.37
C GLN A 100 -14.41 25.54 4.75
N SER A 101 -15.36 26.29 5.30
CA SER A 101 -16.78 25.93 5.31
C SER A 101 -17.51 26.69 4.21
N GLU A 102 -18.53 26.07 3.65
CA GLU A 102 -19.22 26.49 2.43
C GLU A 102 -20.09 27.73 2.65
N TYR A 103 -20.13 28.63 1.66
CA TYR A 103 -21.29 29.48 1.39
C TYR A 103 -21.40 29.73 -0.13
N TYR A 104 -22.26 28.97 -0.79
CA TYR A 104 -22.77 29.30 -2.12
C TYR A 104 -24.23 29.72 -1.98
N GLU A 105 -24.51 31.01 -2.20
CA GLU A 105 -25.88 31.51 -2.37
C GLU A 105 -26.02 32.08 -3.78
N SER A 106 -27.09 31.68 -4.46
CA SER A 106 -27.37 32.01 -5.86
C SER A 106 -28.02 33.37 -6.02
N VAL A 107 -27.56 34.18 -6.97
CA VAL A 107 -28.34 35.30 -7.54
C VAL A 107 -28.21 35.29 -9.06
N GLU A 108 -29.30 35.65 -9.72
CA GLU A 108 -29.57 35.54 -11.16
C GLU A 108 -28.99 36.71 -12.00
N ASP A 109 -29.23 36.65 -13.31
CA ASP A 109 -28.81 37.57 -14.36
C ASP A 109 -29.04 39.07 -14.09
N GLU A 110 -28.17 39.93 -14.63
CA GLU A 110 -28.63 41.11 -15.39
C GLU A 110 -27.58 41.60 -16.40
N ASP A 111 -28.04 41.98 -17.60
CA ASP A 111 -27.23 42.51 -18.70
C ASP A 111 -26.56 43.85 -18.36
N THR A 112 -25.36 44.11 -18.89
CA THR A 112 -25.09 45.43 -19.51
C THR A 112 -23.88 45.42 -20.45
N ASP A 113 -24.15 45.77 -21.71
CA ASP A 113 -23.19 46.26 -22.70
C ASP A 113 -22.37 47.45 -22.17
N PHE A 114 -21.07 47.55 -22.46
CA PHE A 114 -20.49 48.82 -22.96
C PHE A 114 -19.11 48.66 -23.64
N ASN A 115 -19.08 48.95 -24.93
CA ASN A 115 -17.86 49.16 -25.72
C ASN A 115 -17.02 50.35 -25.21
N ARG A 116 -15.68 50.22 -25.18
CA ARG A 116 -14.78 51.28 -25.71
C ARG A 116 -13.33 50.83 -25.93
N SER A 117 -12.75 51.40 -26.99
CA SER A 117 -11.41 51.13 -27.53
C SER A 117 -10.46 52.33 -27.38
N PHE A 118 -9.18 52.08 -27.74
CA PHE A 118 -8.06 53.02 -28.00
C PHE A 118 -7.15 53.42 -26.83
N GLY A 119 -5.83 53.40 -27.13
CA GLY A 119 -4.78 54.04 -26.34
C GLY A 119 -3.40 53.38 -26.46
N GLU A 120 -2.73 53.48 -27.62
CA GLU A 120 -1.25 53.42 -27.62
C GLU A 120 -0.70 54.75 -27.07
N ASP A 121 0.38 54.72 -26.29
CA ASP A 121 1.43 55.73 -26.41
C ASP A 121 2.76 55.32 -25.76
N ASN A 122 3.87 55.68 -26.40
CA ASN A 122 5.24 55.52 -25.92
C ASN A 122 5.63 56.64 -24.95
N TYR A 123 6.49 56.37 -23.96
CA TYR A 123 7.61 57.27 -23.61
C TYR A 123 8.68 56.53 -22.79
N GLY A 124 9.93 56.57 -23.24
CA GLY A 124 11.09 56.06 -22.49
C GLY A 124 11.86 57.16 -21.76
N ASN A 125 12.84 56.78 -20.94
CA ASN A 125 13.88 57.68 -20.43
C ASN A 125 15.23 56.98 -20.23
N TYR A 126 16.32 57.72 -20.51
CA TYR A 126 17.74 57.37 -20.28
C TYR A 126 18.06 57.25 -18.76
N TYR A 127 19.17 56.70 -18.22
CA TYR A 127 20.63 56.84 -18.49
C TYR A 127 21.44 55.69 -17.79
N GLN A 128 22.77 55.46 -17.92
CA GLN A 128 23.77 55.57 -19.01
C GLN A 128 25.20 55.22 -18.49
N TYR A 129 26.00 54.42 -19.23
CA TYR A 129 27.44 54.04 -19.01
C TYR A 129 27.77 53.15 -17.76
N ASP A 130 28.84 52.33 -17.72
CA ASP A 130 30.13 52.46 -18.44
C ASP A 130 30.79 51.14 -18.97
N SER A 131 31.81 51.33 -19.81
CA SER A 131 32.63 50.35 -20.56
C SER A 131 33.99 50.08 -19.88
N PHE A 132 34.63 48.90 -19.97
CA PHE A 132 35.64 48.40 -20.95
C PHE A 132 36.07 47.00 -20.43
N HIS A 133 36.59 45.99 -21.15
CA HIS A 133 37.60 45.93 -22.23
C HIS A 133 37.43 44.63 -23.08
N ARG A 134 37.99 44.61 -24.30
CA ARG A 134 38.23 43.38 -25.09
C ARG A 134 39.54 42.70 -24.69
N ALA A 135 39.53 41.38 -24.56
CA ALA A 135 40.69 40.50 -24.68
C ALA A 135 40.35 39.31 -25.62
N ALA A 136 41.39 38.70 -26.21
CA ALA A 136 41.26 37.70 -27.29
C ALA A 136 40.88 36.29 -26.76
N PRO A 137 40.39 35.37 -27.62
CA PRO A 137 39.77 34.13 -27.16
C PRO A 137 40.80 33.09 -26.70
N SER A 138 40.67 32.61 -25.46
CA SER A 138 41.29 31.36 -25.02
C SER A 138 40.44 30.17 -25.46
N VAL A 139 41.10 29.08 -25.85
CA VAL A 139 40.45 27.82 -26.20
C VAL A 139 39.88 27.21 -24.91
N TYR A 140 38.55 27.25 -24.78
CA TYR A 140 37.84 26.55 -23.70
C TYR A 140 37.44 25.17 -24.21
N GLN A 141 38.07 24.12 -23.66
CA GLN A 141 37.59 22.75 -23.85
C GLN A 141 36.32 22.57 -23.00
N PRO A 142 35.28 21.89 -23.50
CA PRO A 142 34.10 21.62 -22.71
C PRO A 142 34.39 20.50 -21.71
N GLU A 143 34.59 20.86 -20.44
CA GLU A 143 34.45 19.90 -19.33
C GLU A 143 32.98 19.48 -19.21
N ALA A 144 32.75 18.24 -18.79
CA ALA A 144 31.48 17.55 -19.01
C ALA A 144 30.30 18.18 -18.25
N ALA A 145 29.18 18.40 -18.96
CA ALA A 145 27.92 18.89 -18.40
C ALA A 145 27.09 17.83 -17.64
N ASN A 146 27.69 16.67 -17.34
CA ASN A 146 27.06 15.60 -16.58
C ASN A 146 27.59 15.69 -15.14
N GLY A 147 26.72 16.00 -14.18
CA GLY A 147 27.06 16.23 -12.77
C GLY A 147 27.47 15.00 -11.97
N MET A 148 28.17 14.05 -12.58
CA MET A 148 28.57 12.76 -11.99
C MET A 148 30.05 12.55 -12.27
N ASP A 149 30.85 12.32 -11.21
CA ASP A 149 32.31 12.12 -11.32
C ASP A 149 32.62 10.96 -12.29
N HIS A 150 33.56 11.16 -13.21
CA HIS A 150 34.04 10.12 -14.12
C HIS A 150 34.45 8.82 -13.39
N ARG A 151 34.91 8.92 -12.14
CA ARG A 151 35.22 7.77 -11.28
C ARG A 151 34.00 6.96 -10.86
N TYR A 152 32.84 7.59 -10.72
CA TYR A 152 31.58 6.91 -10.38
C TYR A 152 31.06 6.10 -11.58
N MET A 153 31.08 6.70 -12.77
CA MET A 153 30.77 5.99 -14.03
C MET A 153 31.70 4.79 -14.26
N ALA A 154 33.00 4.92 -13.97
CA ALA A 154 33.94 3.80 -14.06
C ALA A 154 33.59 2.65 -13.11
N GLN A 155 33.18 2.94 -11.86
CA GLN A 155 32.77 1.92 -10.89
C GLN A 155 31.51 1.17 -11.31
N ILE A 156 30.52 1.86 -11.90
CA ILE A 156 29.31 1.22 -12.45
C ILE A 156 29.67 0.33 -13.64
N SER A 157 30.52 0.80 -14.55
CA SER A 157 31.00 -0.03 -15.68
C SER A 157 31.66 -1.30 -15.20
N GLU A 158 32.63 -1.21 -14.27
CA GLU A 158 33.31 -2.38 -13.71
C GLU A 158 32.36 -3.36 -12.99
N ALA A 159 31.30 -2.86 -12.36
CA ALA A 159 30.30 -3.71 -11.68
C ALA A 159 29.39 -4.43 -12.69
N SER A 160 28.89 -3.71 -13.70
CA SER A 160 28.03 -4.26 -14.76
C SER A 160 28.78 -5.25 -15.66
N GLU A 161 30.02 -4.95 -16.05
CA GLU A 161 30.85 -5.85 -16.86
C GLU A 161 31.19 -7.18 -16.15
N LYS A 162 31.44 -7.13 -14.83
CA LYS A 162 31.65 -8.36 -14.03
C LYS A 162 30.43 -9.26 -14.07
N ASP A 163 29.21 -8.71 -13.93
CA ASP A 163 27.97 -9.50 -13.91
C ASP A 163 27.65 -10.11 -15.29
N GLN A 164 27.91 -9.39 -16.38
CA GLN A 164 27.82 -9.94 -17.74
C GLN A 164 28.74 -11.16 -17.93
N SER A 165 29.98 -11.10 -17.40
CA SER A 165 30.92 -12.23 -17.49
C SER A 165 30.51 -13.47 -16.69
N VAL A 166 29.72 -13.32 -15.63
CA VAL A 166 29.21 -14.44 -14.82
C VAL A 166 28.05 -15.15 -15.53
N ASN A 167 27.16 -14.40 -16.20
CA ASN A 167 26.01 -14.97 -16.92
C ASN A 167 26.40 -15.81 -18.15
N GLU A 168 27.51 -15.52 -18.83
CA GLU A 168 27.97 -16.34 -19.97
C GLU A 168 28.39 -17.77 -19.57
N GLY A 169 28.72 -18.01 -18.29
CA GLY A 169 29.11 -19.32 -17.78
C GLY A 169 27.97 -20.31 -17.51
N ALA A 170 26.70 -19.87 -17.53
CA ALA A 170 25.56 -20.64 -17.03
C ALA A 170 24.75 -21.43 -18.09
N ASN A 171 25.22 -21.50 -19.35
CA ASN A 171 24.52 -22.20 -20.43
C ASN A 171 24.68 -23.74 -20.37
N GLY A 172 24.04 -24.37 -19.39
CA GLY A 172 24.14 -25.81 -19.10
C GLY A 172 22.79 -26.54 -18.97
N ASN A 173 22.10 -26.77 -20.10
CA ASN A 173 21.00 -27.73 -20.29
C ASN A 173 19.67 -27.49 -19.50
N PRO A 174 18.59 -26.97 -20.15
CA PRO A 174 17.33 -26.68 -19.48
C PRO A 174 16.46 -27.94 -19.32
N ALA A 175 16.48 -28.54 -18.13
CA ALA A 175 15.64 -29.68 -17.77
C ALA A 175 14.92 -29.49 -16.42
N ALA A 176 14.24 -28.35 -16.25
CA ALA A 176 13.25 -28.11 -15.22
C ALA A 176 12.11 -27.25 -15.77
N SER A 177 10.86 -27.57 -15.42
CA SER A 177 9.67 -26.92 -15.94
C SER A 177 9.44 -25.53 -15.30
N GLY A 178 9.95 -24.47 -15.94
CA GLY A 178 9.73 -23.08 -15.56
C GLY A 178 8.72 -22.35 -16.45
N GLY A 179 7.99 -21.39 -15.88
CA GLY A 179 7.16 -20.43 -16.63
C GLY A 179 8.01 -19.45 -17.45
N VAL A 180 7.40 -18.82 -18.46
CA VAL A 180 8.14 -18.09 -19.52
C VAL A 180 8.69 -16.72 -19.10
N ASP A 181 8.28 -16.17 -17.96
CA ASP A 181 8.57 -14.77 -17.56
C ASP A 181 9.10 -14.63 -16.11
N VAL A 182 10.16 -15.36 -15.76
CA VAL A 182 10.85 -15.16 -14.46
C VAL A 182 11.64 -13.84 -14.47
N MET A 183 11.30 -12.94 -13.54
CA MET A 183 11.91 -11.61 -13.38
C MET A 183 12.70 -11.50 -12.07
N ASN A 184 13.68 -10.59 -12.06
CA ASN A 184 14.29 -10.06 -10.84
C ASN A 184 13.49 -8.82 -10.44
N VAL A 185 12.78 -8.88 -9.31
CA VAL A 185 11.90 -7.79 -8.84
C VAL A 185 12.51 -7.17 -7.59
N ILE A 186 12.69 -5.85 -7.58
CA ILE A 186 13.19 -5.10 -6.42
C ILE A 186 12.11 -4.12 -5.99
N LEU A 187 11.40 -4.46 -4.92
CA LEU A 187 10.43 -3.58 -4.29
C LEU A 187 11.15 -2.63 -3.33
N VAL A 188 10.86 -1.34 -3.39
CA VAL A 188 11.48 -0.31 -2.55
C VAL A 188 10.37 0.44 -1.81
N ALA A 189 10.54 0.63 -0.51
CA ALA A 189 9.58 1.29 0.35
C ALA A 189 10.26 2.02 1.53
N ALA A 190 9.53 2.92 2.20
CA ALA A 190 9.93 3.50 3.48
C ALA A 190 9.40 2.70 4.69
N GLU A 191 8.57 1.69 4.46
CA GLU A 191 8.00 0.80 5.49
C GLU A 191 8.07 -0.65 5.02
N CYS A 192 8.28 -1.57 5.97
CA CYS A 192 8.05 -2.99 5.77
C CYS A 192 7.73 -3.67 7.11
N ALA A 193 6.55 -4.28 7.22
CA ALA A 193 6.21 -5.12 8.35
C ALA A 193 7.12 -6.38 8.37
N PRO A 194 7.53 -6.88 9.55
CA PRO A 194 7.18 -6.40 10.89
C PRO A 194 8.11 -5.28 11.43
N TRP A 195 9.16 -4.88 10.72
CA TRP A 195 10.24 -4.03 11.24
C TRP A 195 9.91 -2.54 11.33
N SER A 196 9.15 -2.01 10.37
CA SER A 196 8.70 -0.60 10.35
C SER A 196 7.34 -0.49 9.66
N LYS A 197 6.35 0.07 10.35
CA LYS A 197 4.98 0.21 9.86
C LYS A 197 4.27 1.37 10.56
N THR A 198 3.65 2.25 9.77
CA THR A 198 2.69 3.26 10.23
C THR A 198 1.32 3.10 9.56
N GLY A 199 1.29 2.53 8.34
CA GLY A 199 0.08 2.38 7.54
C GLY A 199 0.04 1.09 6.73
N GLY A 200 -0.81 1.08 5.69
CA GLY A 200 -0.96 -0.08 4.80
C GLY A 200 0.25 -0.36 3.90
N LEU A 201 1.14 0.63 3.70
CA LEU A 201 2.36 0.46 2.90
C LEU A 201 3.25 -0.66 3.48
N GLY A 202 3.46 -0.66 4.80
CA GLY A 202 4.24 -1.71 5.48
C GLY A 202 3.66 -3.11 5.30
N ASP A 203 2.32 -3.24 5.18
CA ASP A 203 1.67 -4.53 4.90
C ASP A 203 1.91 -4.99 3.46
N VAL A 204 1.78 -4.08 2.48
CA VAL A 204 2.08 -4.42 1.07
C VAL A 204 3.55 -4.82 0.92
N ALA A 205 4.48 -4.07 1.49
CA ALA A 205 5.91 -4.37 1.43
C ALA A 205 6.29 -5.68 2.16
N GLY A 206 5.55 -6.07 3.20
CA GLY A 206 5.75 -7.35 3.88
C GLY A 206 5.16 -8.57 3.14
N ALA A 207 4.06 -8.40 2.40
CA ALA A 207 3.26 -9.52 1.90
C ALA A 207 3.27 -9.70 0.37
N LEU A 208 3.17 -8.63 -0.43
CA LEU A 208 3.19 -8.72 -1.90
C LEU A 208 4.48 -9.38 -2.43
N PRO A 209 5.68 -9.06 -1.92
CA PRO A 209 6.93 -9.72 -2.31
C PRO A 209 6.92 -11.23 -2.13
N LYS A 210 6.35 -11.72 -1.02
CA LYS A 210 6.23 -13.16 -0.72
C LYS A 210 5.31 -13.86 -1.72
N ALA A 211 4.21 -13.20 -2.10
CA ALA A 211 3.32 -13.71 -3.13
C ALA A 211 4.00 -13.74 -4.51
N LEU A 212 4.73 -12.69 -4.90
CA LEU A 212 5.52 -12.67 -6.14
C LEU A 212 6.63 -13.74 -6.15
N ALA A 213 7.28 -14.01 -5.02
CA ALA A 213 8.26 -15.09 -4.90
C ALA A 213 7.61 -16.48 -5.07
N ARG A 214 6.41 -16.71 -4.51
CA ARG A 214 5.62 -17.94 -4.75
C ARG A 214 5.24 -18.16 -6.22
N ARG A 215 5.18 -17.09 -7.03
CA ARG A 215 4.97 -17.16 -8.49
C ARG A 215 6.25 -17.52 -9.27
N GLY A 216 7.41 -17.57 -8.60
CA GLY A 216 8.69 -17.98 -9.17
C GLY A 216 9.61 -16.83 -9.57
N HIS A 217 9.28 -15.58 -9.25
CA HIS A 217 10.20 -14.46 -9.41
C HIS A 217 11.29 -14.47 -8.32
N ARG A 218 12.46 -13.89 -8.61
CA ARG A 218 13.47 -13.59 -7.58
C ARG A 218 13.16 -12.20 -7.03
N VAL A 219 12.83 -12.09 -5.75
CA VAL A 219 12.27 -10.86 -5.17
C VAL A 219 13.10 -10.33 -4.01
N MET A 220 13.54 -9.08 -4.14
CA MET A 220 14.18 -8.28 -3.09
C MET A 220 13.23 -7.20 -2.59
N VAL A 221 13.29 -6.91 -1.29
CA VAL A 221 12.66 -5.75 -0.66
C VAL A 221 13.76 -4.87 -0.09
N VAL A 222 13.77 -3.60 -0.47
CA VAL A 222 14.76 -2.61 -0.03
C VAL A 222 14.08 -1.56 0.83
N VAL A 223 14.47 -1.47 2.09
CA VAL A 223 13.96 -0.49 3.06
C VAL A 223 15.10 0.14 3.87
N PRO A 224 14.89 1.29 4.51
CA PRO A 224 15.83 1.77 5.52
C PRO A 224 15.86 0.89 6.76
N LYS A 225 17.03 0.78 7.40
CA LYS A 225 17.15 0.26 8.77
C LYS A 225 16.84 1.42 9.73
N TYR A 226 15.70 1.36 10.44
CA TYR A 226 15.32 2.40 11.40
C TYR A 226 15.74 2.08 12.84
N GLY A 227 15.85 0.79 13.18
CA GLY A 227 16.25 0.31 14.51
C GLY A 227 17.19 -0.89 14.41
N ASP A 228 17.57 -1.44 15.56
CA ASP A 228 18.44 -2.62 15.63
C ASP A 228 17.63 -3.93 15.66
N TYR A 229 17.36 -4.43 14.45
CA TYR A 229 16.68 -5.70 14.19
C TYR A 229 17.63 -6.89 14.42
N LYS A 230 17.10 -8.03 14.87
CA LYS A 230 17.92 -9.21 15.23
C LYS A 230 18.17 -10.17 14.08
N GLU A 231 17.25 -10.18 13.12
CA GLU A 231 17.22 -11.09 11.98
C GLU A 231 18.22 -10.69 10.87
N PRO A 232 18.37 -9.40 10.50
CA PRO A 232 19.25 -9.00 9.41
C PRO A 232 20.75 -9.03 9.79
N GLN A 233 21.60 -9.51 8.88
CA GLN A 233 23.06 -9.56 9.05
C GLN A 233 23.78 -8.69 8.01
N GLU A 234 24.89 -8.05 8.41
CA GLU A 234 25.67 -7.17 7.50
C GLU A 234 26.20 -7.98 6.30
N ILE A 235 26.02 -7.44 5.08
CA ILE A 235 26.32 -8.10 3.81
C ILE A 235 26.83 -7.10 2.76
N GLY A 236 27.54 -7.59 1.75
CA GLY A 236 27.98 -6.79 0.61
C GLY A 236 29.12 -5.81 0.95
N GLU A 237 29.36 -4.87 0.05
CA GLU A 237 30.37 -3.82 0.25
C GLU A 237 29.70 -2.48 0.61
N PRO A 238 30.19 -1.74 1.63
CA PRO A 238 29.70 -0.39 1.92
C PRO A 238 29.90 0.55 0.72
N ARG A 239 28.88 1.37 0.43
CA ARG A 239 28.90 2.32 -0.71
C ARG A 239 28.74 3.75 -0.21
N LYS A 240 29.28 4.72 -0.96
CA LYS A 240 29.16 6.15 -0.64
C LYS A 240 28.32 6.86 -1.68
N TYR A 241 27.34 7.61 -1.21
CA TYR A 241 26.41 8.37 -2.05
C TYR A 241 26.47 9.84 -1.70
N GLN A 242 26.60 10.69 -2.72
CA GLN A 242 26.43 12.14 -2.58
C GLN A 242 24.96 12.46 -2.26
N VAL A 243 24.71 13.14 -1.14
CA VAL A 243 23.39 13.64 -0.74
C VAL A 243 23.57 15.06 -0.21
N ALA A 244 22.92 16.04 -0.82
CA ALA A 244 23.05 17.46 -0.45
C ALA A 244 24.52 17.95 -0.32
N GLY A 245 25.41 17.47 -1.20
CA GLY A 245 26.85 17.81 -1.19
C GLY A 245 27.69 17.08 -0.13
N GLN A 246 27.15 16.06 0.54
CA GLN A 246 27.84 15.27 1.56
C GLN A 246 27.95 13.79 1.12
N ASP A 247 29.12 13.18 1.30
CA ASP A 247 29.29 11.74 1.09
C ASP A 247 28.70 10.96 2.28
N MET A 248 27.59 10.27 2.05
CA MET A 248 26.95 9.39 3.03
C MET A 248 27.34 7.93 2.77
N GLU A 249 28.02 7.31 3.72
CA GLU A 249 28.35 5.87 3.68
C GLU A 249 27.13 5.04 4.09
N VAL A 250 26.78 4.06 3.26
CA VAL A 250 25.68 3.12 3.46
C VAL A 250 26.25 1.72 3.62
N LYS A 251 25.76 1.02 4.63
CA LYS A 251 25.94 -0.43 4.79
C LYS A 251 24.64 -1.15 4.43
N TYR A 252 24.75 -2.42 4.07
CA TYR A 252 23.59 -3.27 3.79
C TYR A 252 23.49 -4.37 4.83
N TYR A 253 22.28 -4.64 5.29
CA TYR A 253 21.95 -5.81 6.09
C TYR A 253 20.94 -6.66 5.35
N HIS A 254 20.97 -7.99 5.49
CA HIS A 254 20.10 -8.92 4.77
C HIS A 254 19.46 -9.97 5.67
N ALA A 255 18.19 -10.24 5.43
CA ALA A 255 17.46 -11.38 5.97
C ALA A 255 16.69 -12.08 4.82
N TYR A 256 16.71 -13.41 4.79
CA TYR A 256 15.96 -14.19 3.81
C TYR A 256 14.76 -14.87 4.47
N ILE A 257 13.55 -14.49 4.07
CA ILE A 257 12.28 -14.91 4.71
C ILE A 257 11.25 -15.22 3.62
N ASP A 258 10.59 -16.39 3.71
CA ASP A 258 9.49 -16.82 2.82
C ASP A 258 9.75 -16.70 1.31
N GLY A 259 11.00 -16.89 0.88
CA GLY A 259 11.42 -16.78 -0.53
C GLY A 259 11.86 -15.39 -0.98
N VAL A 260 11.95 -14.42 -0.07
CA VAL A 260 12.23 -13.01 -0.35
C VAL A 260 13.52 -12.57 0.32
N ASP A 261 14.33 -11.79 -0.39
CA ASP A 261 15.52 -11.11 0.12
C ASP A 261 15.15 -9.74 0.71
N PHE A 262 15.06 -9.64 2.04
CA PHE A 262 14.88 -8.35 2.71
C PHE A 262 16.24 -7.69 2.94
N VAL A 263 16.49 -6.55 2.30
CA VAL A 263 17.73 -5.77 2.36
C VAL A 263 17.47 -4.42 3.01
N PHE A 264 18.25 -4.12 4.04
CA PHE A 264 18.12 -2.91 4.84
C PHE A 264 19.30 -1.98 4.58
N ILE A 265 19.00 -0.72 4.28
CA ILE A 265 19.98 0.37 4.12
C ILE A 265 20.26 0.97 5.50
N ASP A 266 21.47 0.72 6.02
CA ASP A 266 21.94 1.23 7.31
C ASP A 266 22.77 2.51 7.10
N ASN A 267 22.32 3.59 7.74
CA ASN A 267 23.01 4.87 7.85
C ASN A 267 22.44 5.63 9.06
N PRO A 268 23.26 6.38 9.84
CA PRO A 268 22.80 7.14 11.01
C PRO A 268 21.59 8.07 10.77
N ILE A 269 21.39 8.56 9.54
CA ILE A 269 20.24 9.43 9.20
C ILE A 269 18.88 8.74 9.42
N PHE A 270 18.82 7.41 9.39
CA PHE A 270 17.59 6.64 9.61
C PHE A 270 17.37 6.24 11.08
N HIS A 271 18.44 6.02 11.86
CA HIS A 271 18.32 5.56 13.25
C HIS A 271 17.72 6.58 14.21
N HIS A 272 17.88 7.88 13.94
CA HIS A 272 17.36 8.95 14.80
C HIS A 272 15.83 9.11 14.77
N VAL A 273 15.12 8.32 13.96
CA VAL A 273 13.66 8.42 13.76
C VAL A 273 12.93 7.07 13.96
N GLU A 274 13.52 6.12 14.70
CA GLU A 274 12.93 4.78 14.93
C GLU A 274 11.47 4.83 15.43
N SER A 275 11.17 5.74 16.37
CA SER A 275 9.83 5.90 16.94
C SER A 275 8.82 6.62 16.03
N GLU A 276 9.30 7.34 15.01
CA GLU A 276 8.49 8.15 14.11
C GLU A 276 9.22 8.28 12.76
N ILE A 277 9.17 7.25 11.91
CA ILE A 277 9.99 7.15 10.70
C ILE A 277 9.85 8.33 9.69
N TYR A 278 8.71 9.03 9.75
CA TYR A 278 8.42 10.22 8.95
C TYR A 278 8.68 11.55 9.69
N GLY A 279 9.14 11.49 10.94
CA GLY A 279 9.43 12.65 11.77
C GLY A 279 10.69 13.43 11.35
N GLY A 280 10.88 14.57 12.00
CA GLY A 280 11.91 15.56 11.67
C GLY A 280 11.44 16.58 10.62
N ASN A 281 12.33 17.49 10.22
CA ASN A 281 11.98 18.53 9.25
C ASN A 281 11.95 17.97 7.82
N ARG A 282 11.15 18.63 6.97
CA ARG A 282 10.92 18.31 5.56
C ARG A 282 12.20 18.07 4.75
N THR A 283 13.25 18.88 4.95
CA THR A 283 14.51 18.78 4.22
C THR A 283 15.32 17.55 4.64
N ASP A 284 15.27 17.17 5.92
CA ASP A 284 15.93 15.96 6.39
C ASP A 284 15.19 14.70 5.94
N ILE A 285 13.85 14.70 5.91
CA ILE A 285 13.08 13.61 5.27
C ILE A 285 13.49 13.50 3.79
N LEU A 286 13.58 14.62 3.07
CA LEU A 286 14.01 14.61 1.66
C LEU A 286 15.40 13.98 1.47
N LYS A 287 16.40 14.36 2.29
CA LYS A 287 17.74 13.73 2.26
C LYS A 287 17.68 12.21 2.52
N ARG A 288 16.85 11.76 3.48
CA ARG A 288 16.63 10.33 3.73
C ARG A 288 16.09 9.61 2.49
N MET A 289 15.12 10.21 1.80
CA MET A 289 14.51 9.62 0.60
C MET A 289 15.46 9.64 -0.61
N VAL A 290 16.28 10.69 -0.76
CA VAL A 290 17.37 10.75 -1.76
C VAL A 290 18.37 9.62 -1.53
N LEU A 291 18.83 9.41 -0.29
CA LEU A 291 19.77 8.33 0.06
C LEU A 291 19.18 6.95 -0.22
N LEU A 292 17.93 6.71 0.22
CA LEU A 292 17.18 5.47 -0.02
C LEU A 292 17.10 5.16 -1.51
N CYS A 293 16.66 6.11 -2.34
CA CYS A 293 16.47 5.88 -3.76
C CYS A 293 17.80 5.63 -4.50
N LYS A 294 18.87 6.37 -4.16
CA LYS A 294 20.18 6.16 -4.79
C LYS A 294 20.75 4.78 -4.45
N ALA A 295 20.75 4.41 -3.18
CA ALA A 295 21.23 3.11 -2.74
C ALA A 295 20.39 1.95 -3.31
N ALA A 296 19.06 2.12 -3.41
CA ALA A 296 18.17 1.10 -3.92
C ALA A 296 18.30 0.82 -5.43
N VAL A 297 18.74 1.80 -6.25
CA VAL A 297 19.04 1.53 -7.67
C VAL A 297 20.30 0.68 -7.82
N GLU A 298 21.34 0.91 -7.01
CA GLU A 298 22.62 0.19 -7.14
C GLU A 298 22.71 -1.12 -6.34
N VAL A 299 21.80 -1.36 -5.39
CA VAL A 299 21.80 -2.52 -4.47
C VAL A 299 22.02 -3.86 -5.18
N GLN A 300 21.48 -3.99 -6.39
CA GLN A 300 21.50 -5.19 -7.21
C GLN A 300 22.90 -5.61 -7.70
N TRP A 301 23.91 -4.72 -7.68
CA TRP A 301 25.30 -5.04 -8.00
C TRP A 301 26.16 -5.31 -6.77
N TYR A 302 25.77 -4.82 -5.59
CA TYR A 302 26.63 -4.81 -4.38
C TYR A 302 26.17 -5.73 -3.27
N VAL A 303 24.94 -6.26 -3.33
CA VAL A 303 24.38 -7.14 -2.30
C VAL A 303 24.22 -8.57 -2.86
N PRO A 304 25.16 -9.49 -2.58
CA PRO A 304 25.15 -10.86 -3.12
C PRO A 304 24.20 -11.79 -2.34
N CYS A 305 22.89 -11.49 -2.39
CA CYS A 305 21.84 -12.31 -1.78
C CYS A 305 21.86 -13.76 -2.31
N GLY A 306 22.13 -14.74 -1.45
CA GLY A 306 22.30 -16.13 -1.85
C GLY A 306 23.65 -16.44 -2.52
N GLY A 307 24.64 -15.56 -2.39
CA GLY A 307 26.00 -15.73 -2.91
C GLY A 307 26.25 -15.08 -4.28
N PHE A 308 25.23 -14.49 -4.91
CA PHE A 308 25.35 -13.78 -6.18
C PHE A 308 24.39 -12.60 -6.26
N CYS A 309 24.80 -11.55 -6.97
CA CYS A 309 24.06 -10.31 -7.12
C CYS A 309 22.77 -10.49 -7.94
N TYR A 310 21.89 -9.48 -7.94
CA TYR A 310 20.65 -9.51 -8.74
C TYR A 310 20.90 -9.17 -10.20
N GLY A 311 21.83 -8.26 -10.48
CA GLY A 311 22.14 -7.81 -11.83
C GLY A 311 21.01 -7.02 -12.49
N ASP A 312 21.25 -6.51 -13.70
CA ASP A 312 20.31 -5.67 -14.45
C ASP A 312 19.59 -6.37 -15.61
N GLY A 313 19.94 -7.63 -15.91
CA GLY A 313 19.46 -8.39 -17.07
C GLY A 313 17.94 -8.48 -17.22
N ASN A 314 17.22 -9.05 -16.25
CA ASN A 314 15.75 -9.03 -16.23
C ASN A 314 15.17 -8.30 -14.99
N LEU A 315 15.76 -7.13 -14.70
CA LEU A 315 15.45 -6.34 -13.51
C LEU A 315 14.22 -5.45 -13.67
N LEU A 316 13.34 -5.43 -12.67
CA LEU A 316 12.25 -4.47 -12.53
C LEU A 316 12.20 -3.92 -11.10
N PHE A 317 12.03 -2.61 -10.97
CA PHE A 317 11.82 -1.92 -9.70
C PHE A 317 10.34 -1.65 -9.45
N ILE A 318 9.88 -1.85 -8.21
CA ILE A 318 8.58 -1.40 -7.71
C ILE A 318 8.83 -0.32 -6.67
N ALA A 319 8.71 0.94 -7.06
CA ALA A 319 8.75 2.09 -6.17
C ALA A 319 7.36 2.26 -5.52
N ASN A 320 7.30 2.41 -4.20
CA ASN A 320 6.08 2.71 -3.46
C ASN A 320 6.10 4.10 -2.83
N ASP A 321 5.04 4.87 -3.09
CA ASP A 321 4.80 6.24 -2.62
C ASP A 321 5.91 7.27 -2.95
N TRP A 322 5.65 8.53 -2.59
CA TRP A 322 6.52 9.67 -2.89
C TRP A 322 7.94 9.48 -2.34
N HIS A 323 8.07 8.74 -1.24
CA HIS A 323 9.31 8.29 -0.61
C HIS A 323 10.31 7.68 -1.59
N THR A 324 9.81 6.95 -2.59
CA THR A 324 10.63 6.23 -3.57
C THR A 324 10.39 6.68 -5.00
N ALA A 325 9.53 7.68 -5.22
CA ALA A 325 9.23 8.23 -6.55
C ALA A 325 10.43 8.93 -7.22
N LEU A 326 11.53 9.18 -6.49
CA LEU A 326 12.83 9.55 -7.09
C LEU A 326 13.55 8.39 -7.78
N LEU A 327 13.29 7.13 -7.40
CA LEU A 327 13.91 5.95 -8.00
C LEU A 327 13.76 5.89 -9.53
N PRO A 328 12.55 5.99 -10.13
CA PRO A 328 12.40 6.00 -11.59
C PRO A 328 13.10 7.21 -12.24
N VAL A 329 13.23 8.34 -11.53
CA VAL A 329 13.94 9.52 -12.02
C VAL A 329 15.46 9.26 -12.08
N TYR A 330 16.06 8.71 -11.01
CA TYR A 330 17.48 8.34 -11.01
C TYR A 330 17.78 7.22 -12.02
N LEU A 331 16.93 6.18 -12.09
CA LEU A 331 17.06 5.09 -13.08
C LEU A 331 17.15 5.64 -14.50
N LYS A 332 16.36 6.67 -14.82
CA LYS A 332 16.40 7.34 -16.11
C LYS A 332 17.63 8.24 -16.26
N ALA A 333 17.76 9.26 -15.40
CA ALA A 333 18.75 10.33 -15.51
C ALA A 333 20.20 9.86 -15.45
N TYR A 334 20.48 8.82 -14.68
CA TYR A 334 21.86 8.36 -14.42
C TYR A 334 22.22 7.06 -15.12
N TYR A 335 21.28 6.15 -15.34
CA TYR A 335 21.59 4.84 -15.92
C TYR A 335 21.13 4.78 -17.38
N ARG A 336 19.82 4.84 -17.63
CA ARG A 336 19.26 4.66 -19.00
C ARG A 336 19.73 5.72 -19.98
N ASP A 337 19.75 7.00 -19.58
CA ASP A 337 20.22 8.10 -20.44
C ASP A 337 21.74 8.00 -20.74
N ASN A 338 22.50 7.22 -19.97
CA ASN A 338 23.94 6.97 -20.15
C ASN A 338 24.24 5.54 -20.66
N GLY A 339 23.23 4.75 -21.04
CA GLY A 339 23.37 3.40 -21.63
C GLY A 339 23.40 2.22 -20.65
N PHE A 340 23.43 2.47 -19.33
CA PHE A 340 23.35 1.43 -18.29
C PHE A 340 21.90 1.04 -18.01
N MET A 341 21.66 -0.19 -17.53
CA MET A 341 20.32 -0.67 -17.16
C MET A 341 19.24 -0.47 -18.26
N THR A 342 19.62 -0.52 -19.54
CA THR A 342 18.75 -0.13 -20.67
C THR A 342 17.41 -0.91 -20.71
N TYR A 343 17.40 -2.15 -20.21
CA TYR A 343 16.23 -3.02 -20.11
C TYR A 343 15.58 -3.08 -18.73
N ALA A 344 16.12 -2.38 -17.73
CA ALA A 344 15.50 -2.27 -16.42
C ALA A 344 14.28 -1.34 -16.48
N ARG A 345 13.20 -1.73 -15.82
CA ARG A 345 11.91 -1.01 -15.85
C ARG A 345 11.45 -0.68 -14.44
N SER A 346 10.57 0.30 -14.33
CA SER A 346 10.11 0.86 -13.07
C SER A 346 8.58 0.97 -13.04
N VAL A 347 7.99 0.52 -11.94
CA VAL A 347 6.58 0.70 -11.62
C VAL A 347 6.49 1.60 -10.39
N LEU A 348 5.72 2.68 -10.44
CA LEU A 348 5.45 3.53 -9.28
C LEU A 348 4.04 3.24 -8.76
N VAL A 349 3.94 2.76 -7.52
CA VAL A 349 2.70 2.46 -6.81
C VAL A 349 2.34 3.62 -5.89
N ILE A 350 1.17 4.22 -6.11
CA ILE A 350 0.60 5.27 -5.27
C ILE A 350 -0.33 4.61 -4.26
N HIS A 351 0.03 4.58 -2.97
CA HIS A 351 -0.84 4.10 -1.89
C HIS A 351 -1.66 5.23 -1.29
N ASN A 352 -1.12 6.45 -1.25
CA ASN A 352 -1.84 7.64 -0.80
C ASN A 352 -1.33 8.93 -1.46
N ILE A 353 -2.14 9.52 -2.37
CA ILE A 353 -1.81 10.75 -3.09
C ILE A 353 -1.72 12.01 -2.20
N ALA A 354 -2.20 11.98 -0.96
CA ALA A 354 -2.17 13.15 -0.09
C ALA A 354 -0.72 13.53 0.32
N HIS A 355 0.20 12.57 0.37
CA HIS A 355 1.60 12.78 0.70
C HIS A 355 2.45 12.73 -0.58
N GLN A 356 2.94 13.88 -1.06
CA GLN A 356 3.50 14.01 -2.41
C GLN A 356 4.99 14.37 -2.48
N GLY A 357 5.63 14.60 -1.32
CA GLY A 357 6.96 15.22 -1.26
C GLY A 357 6.95 16.62 -1.86
N ARG A 358 6.12 17.52 -1.33
CA ARG A 358 6.09 18.94 -1.76
C ARG A 358 7.20 19.76 -1.09
N GLY A 359 7.71 20.77 -1.79
CA GLY A 359 8.67 21.72 -1.24
C GLY A 359 8.91 22.94 -2.12
N PRO A 360 9.63 23.96 -1.64
CA PRO A 360 10.27 24.97 -2.48
C PRO A 360 11.04 24.39 -3.68
N ILE A 361 11.04 25.14 -4.79
CA ILE A 361 11.79 24.80 -6.00
C ILE A 361 13.30 24.64 -5.73
N ASP A 362 13.85 25.43 -4.81
CA ASP A 362 15.28 25.39 -4.44
C ASP A 362 15.72 24.05 -3.81
N ASP A 363 14.80 23.22 -3.31
CA ASP A 363 15.13 21.89 -2.81
C ASP A 363 15.60 20.94 -3.91
N PHE A 364 15.40 21.28 -5.19
CA PHE A 364 15.94 20.53 -6.33
C PHE A 364 17.46 20.33 -6.20
N ASN A 365 18.16 21.31 -5.60
CA ASN A 365 19.60 21.25 -5.34
C ASN A 365 20.01 20.12 -4.36
N TYR A 366 19.10 19.62 -3.53
CA TYR A 366 19.35 18.48 -2.63
C TYR A 366 19.17 17.13 -3.32
N LEU A 367 18.46 17.08 -4.45
CA LEU A 367 18.19 15.85 -5.18
C LEU A 367 19.42 15.31 -5.90
N ASP A 368 20.42 16.16 -6.17
CA ASP A 368 21.59 15.85 -6.97
C ASP A 368 21.19 15.17 -8.28
N LEU A 369 20.54 15.97 -9.14
CA LEU A 369 20.04 15.62 -10.48
C LEU A 369 20.50 16.66 -11.51
N PRO A 370 20.69 16.28 -12.79
CA PRO A 370 21.02 17.23 -13.84
C PRO A 370 19.94 18.30 -13.99
N GLY A 371 20.33 19.58 -14.13
CA GLY A 371 19.39 20.72 -14.11
C GLY A 371 18.24 20.67 -15.12
N HIS A 372 18.40 19.96 -16.24
CA HIS A 372 17.33 19.77 -17.24
C HIS A 372 16.19 18.83 -16.76
N TYR A 373 16.34 18.14 -15.63
CA TYR A 373 15.26 17.39 -14.97
C TYR A 373 14.33 18.28 -14.13
N MET A 374 14.73 19.52 -13.80
CA MET A 374 14.02 20.43 -12.89
C MET A 374 12.55 20.66 -13.27
N ASP A 375 12.24 20.81 -14.55
CA ASP A 375 10.87 21.04 -15.04
C ASP A 375 9.95 19.81 -14.86
N GLN A 376 10.50 18.61 -14.64
CA GLN A 376 9.70 17.42 -14.31
C GLN A 376 9.12 17.51 -12.89
N PHE A 377 9.81 18.21 -11.98
CA PHE A 377 9.41 18.40 -10.58
C PHE A 377 8.47 19.57 -10.35
N LYS A 378 8.39 20.54 -11.27
CA LYS A 378 7.51 21.70 -11.15
C LYS A 378 6.04 21.27 -11.19
N LEU A 379 5.29 21.74 -10.19
CA LEU A 379 3.83 21.74 -10.16
C LEU A 379 3.37 23.15 -9.79
N TYR A 380 2.38 23.66 -10.52
CA TYR A 380 1.78 24.97 -10.25
C TYR A 380 0.60 24.82 -9.28
N ASP A 381 0.65 25.57 -8.18
CA ASP A 381 -0.47 25.77 -7.26
C ASP A 381 -1.09 27.15 -7.51
N PRO A 382 -2.42 27.29 -7.76
CA PRO A 382 -3.06 28.58 -7.96
C PRO A 382 -2.87 29.60 -6.82
N PHE A 383 -2.63 29.13 -5.60
CA PHE A 383 -2.40 29.97 -4.41
C PHE A 383 -0.90 30.11 -4.08
N GLY A 384 -0.13 29.03 -4.23
CA GLY A 384 1.28 28.96 -3.84
C GLY A 384 2.29 29.26 -4.96
N GLY A 385 1.87 29.27 -6.22
CA GLY A 385 2.75 29.34 -7.39
C GLY A 385 3.47 28.02 -7.68
N ASP A 386 4.60 28.11 -8.39
CA ASP A 386 5.43 26.95 -8.72
C ASP A 386 6.10 26.37 -7.47
N HIS A 387 5.90 25.07 -7.23
CA HIS A 387 6.56 24.32 -6.18
C HIS A 387 7.13 22.99 -6.71
N LEU A 388 8.09 22.44 -5.96
CA LEU A 388 8.69 21.14 -6.23
C LEU A 388 7.75 20.04 -5.73
N ASN A 389 7.54 19.02 -6.55
CA ASN A 389 6.70 17.87 -6.24
C ASN A 389 7.39 16.58 -6.70
N ILE A 390 7.77 15.74 -5.74
CA ILE A 390 8.50 14.48 -6.01
C ILE A 390 7.62 13.48 -6.76
N PHE A 391 6.32 13.38 -6.42
CA PHE A 391 5.40 12.52 -7.17
C PHE A 391 5.23 12.97 -8.63
N ALA A 392 5.15 14.28 -8.90
CA ALA A 392 5.01 14.78 -10.28
C ALA A 392 6.14 14.29 -11.19
N ALA A 393 7.39 14.29 -10.71
CA ALA A 393 8.53 13.78 -11.46
C ALA A 393 8.51 12.25 -11.57
N GLY A 394 8.22 11.52 -10.48
CA GLY A 394 8.14 10.06 -10.50
C GLY A 394 7.05 9.51 -11.41
N ILE A 395 5.87 10.15 -11.43
CA ILE A 395 4.74 9.82 -12.31
C ILE A 395 5.13 10.00 -13.80
N LYS A 396 5.84 11.08 -14.13
CA LYS A 396 6.37 11.32 -15.48
C LYS A 396 7.45 10.28 -15.85
N ALA A 397 8.34 9.91 -14.93
CA ALA A 397 9.51 9.06 -15.19
C ALA A 397 9.23 7.55 -15.24
N ALA A 398 8.29 7.01 -14.45
CA ALA A 398 8.06 5.57 -14.33
C ALA A 398 7.49 4.94 -15.62
N ASP A 399 7.82 3.67 -15.89
CA ASP A 399 7.37 2.93 -17.09
C ASP A 399 5.92 2.43 -16.97
N ARG A 400 5.46 2.18 -15.73
CA ARG A 400 4.05 1.95 -15.36
C ARG A 400 3.71 2.65 -14.05
N LEU A 401 2.43 2.94 -13.88
CA LEU A 401 1.85 3.51 -12.67
C LEU A 401 0.80 2.54 -12.12
N LEU A 402 0.82 2.35 -10.81
CA LEU A 402 -0.17 1.58 -10.09
C LEU A 402 -0.78 2.40 -8.97
N THR A 403 -2.00 2.05 -8.58
CA THR A 403 -2.57 2.44 -7.29
C THR A 403 -3.42 1.32 -6.73
N VAL A 404 -3.83 1.45 -5.47
CA VAL A 404 -4.34 0.35 -4.65
C VAL A 404 -5.84 0.04 -4.81
N SER A 405 -6.51 0.61 -5.82
CA SER A 405 -7.83 0.18 -6.32
C SER A 405 -8.18 0.86 -7.66
N HIS A 406 -9.12 0.32 -8.43
CA HIS A 406 -9.64 0.89 -9.68
C HIS A 406 -10.50 2.13 -9.42
N GLY A 407 -11.38 2.07 -8.41
CA GLY A 407 -12.18 3.21 -7.97
C GLY A 407 -11.31 4.41 -7.61
N TYR A 408 -10.24 4.17 -6.85
CA TYR A 408 -9.26 5.21 -6.53
C TYR A 408 -8.45 5.67 -7.75
N ALA A 409 -8.09 4.78 -8.68
CA ALA A 409 -7.46 5.17 -9.95
C ALA A 409 -8.34 6.13 -10.79
N TRP A 410 -9.67 6.00 -10.71
CA TRP A 410 -10.58 6.97 -11.30
C TRP A 410 -10.63 8.28 -10.50
N GLU A 411 -10.71 8.22 -9.17
CA GLU A 411 -10.72 9.41 -8.29
C GLU A 411 -9.45 10.24 -8.42
N LEU A 412 -8.28 9.63 -8.58
CA LEU A 412 -7.00 10.33 -8.79
C LEU A 412 -6.95 11.19 -10.07
N LYS A 413 -7.90 10.99 -10.99
CA LYS A 413 -8.04 11.79 -12.22
C LYS A 413 -9.06 12.93 -12.08
N THR A 414 -9.74 13.06 -10.95
CA THR A 414 -10.62 14.22 -10.67
C THR A 414 -9.86 15.32 -9.94
N PRO A 415 -10.27 16.60 -10.03
CA PRO A 415 -9.63 17.70 -9.31
C PRO A 415 -9.53 17.44 -7.80
N ASP A 416 -10.63 16.98 -7.20
CA ASP A 416 -10.77 16.74 -5.76
C ASP A 416 -9.96 15.52 -5.30
N GLY A 417 -10.02 14.42 -6.06
CA GLY A 417 -9.38 13.16 -5.69
C GLY A 417 -7.89 13.09 -6.04
N GLY A 418 -7.43 13.86 -7.05
CA GLY A 418 -6.04 13.86 -7.50
C GLY A 418 -5.11 14.83 -6.76
N TRP A 419 -5.61 15.65 -5.83
CA TRP A 419 -4.80 16.57 -4.99
C TRP A 419 -3.80 17.41 -5.83
N GLY A 420 -4.28 18.03 -6.90
CA GLY A 420 -3.47 18.84 -7.83
C GLY A 420 -2.62 18.06 -8.85
N LEU A 421 -2.45 16.74 -8.69
CA LEU A 421 -1.73 15.88 -9.65
C LEU A 421 -2.63 15.31 -10.76
N HIS A 422 -3.94 15.53 -10.70
CA HIS A 422 -4.95 14.96 -11.61
C HIS A 422 -4.62 15.14 -13.11
N SER A 423 -4.14 16.31 -13.53
CA SER A 423 -3.74 16.56 -14.92
C SER A 423 -2.55 15.70 -15.35
N ILE A 424 -1.53 15.60 -14.49
CA ILE A 424 -0.33 14.77 -14.76
C ILE A 424 -0.71 13.29 -14.79
N ILE A 425 -1.61 12.85 -13.89
CA ILE A 425 -2.11 11.47 -13.90
C ILE A 425 -2.94 11.20 -15.17
N GLY A 426 -3.79 12.14 -15.59
CA GLY A 426 -4.55 12.06 -16.84
C GLY A 426 -3.69 11.99 -18.10
N GLU A 427 -2.61 12.78 -18.18
CA GLU A 427 -1.60 12.69 -19.24
C GLU A 427 -0.89 11.32 -19.29
N ASN A 428 -0.84 10.62 -18.16
CA ASN A 428 -0.17 9.34 -17.98
C ASN A 428 -1.16 8.15 -17.84
N ASP A 429 -2.45 8.34 -18.12
CA ASP A 429 -3.50 7.33 -17.94
C ASP A 429 -3.24 6.05 -18.75
N TRP A 430 -2.61 6.19 -19.92
CA TRP A 430 -2.22 5.08 -20.80
C TRP A 430 -1.29 4.04 -20.15
N LYS A 431 -0.61 4.41 -19.05
CA LYS A 431 0.27 3.52 -18.28
C LYS A 431 -0.19 3.32 -16.83
N PHE A 432 -1.42 3.73 -16.49
CA PHE A 432 -1.95 3.74 -15.12
C PHE A 432 -3.05 2.71 -14.91
N GLN A 433 -2.96 1.96 -13.80
CA GLN A 433 -3.95 0.93 -13.45
C GLN A 433 -4.16 0.85 -11.92
N GLY A 434 -5.37 0.49 -11.51
CA GLY A 434 -5.69 0.17 -10.13
C GLY A 434 -5.62 -1.34 -9.87
N ILE A 435 -5.06 -1.77 -8.75
CA ILE A 435 -5.07 -3.16 -8.28
C ILE A 435 -5.38 -3.15 -6.79
N VAL A 436 -6.44 -3.85 -6.39
CA VAL A 436 -6.83 -3.97 -4.97
C VAL A 436 -5.77 -4.76 -4.19
N ASN A 437 -5.43 -4.30 -2.98
CA ASN A 437 -4.49 -5.00 -2.11
C ASN A 437 -5.05 -6.35 -1.63
N GLY A 438 -4.15 -7.31 -1.38
CA GLY A 438 -4.51 -8.56 -0.74
C GLY A 438 -4.60 -8.46 0.79
N VAL A 439 -5.15 -9.52 1.38
CA VAL A 439 -5.12 -9.82 2.82
C VAL A 439 -4.06 -10.89 3.08
N ASP A 440 -3.30 -10.73 4.16
CA ASP A 440 -2.47 -11.82 4.68
C ASP A 440 -3.35 -12.82 5.45
N THR A 441 -3.65 -13.94 4.81
CA THR A 441 -4.49 -15.02 5.36
C THR A 441 -3.79 -15.88 6.43
N THR A 442 -2.56 -15.54 6.81
CA THR A 442 -1.87 -16.14 7.98
C THR A 442 -2.13 -15.35 9.25
N ASP A 443 -2.24 -14.02 9.15
CA ASP A 443 -2.59 -13.10 10.23
C ASP A 443 -4.13 -13.00 10.39
N TRP A 444 -4.83 -12.70 9.30
CA TRP A 444 -6.29 -12.53 9.26
C TRP A 444 -6.96 -13.78 8.72
N ASN A 445 -7.41 -14.68 9.62
CA ASN A 445 -8.15 -15.87 9.24
C ASN A 445 -8.96 -16.44 10.43
N PRO A 446 -10.30 -16.37 10.43
CA PRO A 446 -11.10 -16.76 11.60
C PRO A 446 -10.91 -18.24 12.01
N ARG A 447 -10.40 -19.10 11.10
CA ARG A 447 -10.16 -20.52 11.36
C ARG A 447 -8.93 -20.79 12.24
N HIS A 448 -7.95 -19.89 12.23
CA HIS A 448 -6.64 -20.09 12.87
C HIS A 448 -6.15 -18.88 13.69
N ASP A 449 -6.85 -17.75 13.62
CA ASP A 449 -6.58 -16.52 14.38
C ASP A 449 -6.31 -16.81 15.87
N VAL A 450 -5.09 -16.45 16.30
CA VAL A 450 -4.59 -16.67 17.66
C VAL A 450 -5.31 -15.83 18.72
N HIS A 451 -5.92 -14.70 18.33
CA HIS A 451 -6.65 -13.81 19.23
C HIS A 451 -8.04 -14.33 19.61
N LEU A 452 -8.55 -15.35 18.90
CA LEU A 452 -9.84 -15.99 19.13
C LEU A 452 -9.76 -17.28 19.97
N GLN A 453 -8.57 -17.65 20.48
CA GLN A 453 -8.34 -18.91 21.21
C GLN A 453 -8.59 -18.84 22.72
N SER A 454 -8.96 -17.67 23.27
CA SER A 454 -9.11 -17.43 24.71
C SER A 454 -10.34 -16.57 25.04
N ASP A 455 -10.63 -16.40 26.34
CA ASP A 455 -11.62 -15.46 26.88
C ASP A 455 -13.07 -15.66 26.38
N GLY A 456 -13.40 -16.87 25.95
CA GLY A 456 -14.74 -17.23 25.44
C GLY A 456 -14.94 -16.99 23.94
N TYR A 457 -13.94 -16.47 23.23
CA TYR A 457 -13.94 -16.46 21.76
C TYR A 457 -13.70 -17.87 21.21
N THR A 458 -13.96 -18.05 19.91
CA THR A 458 -13.70 -19.31 19.22
C THR A 458 -13.26 -19.07 17.78
N ASN A 459 -12.44 -19.98 17.24
CA ASN A 459 -12.15 -20.04 15.81
C ASN A 459 -13.31 -20.69 15.05
N TYR A 460 -13.55 -20.24 13.82
CA TYR A 460 -14.64 -20.75 12.98
C TYR A 460 -14.30 -20.74 11.48
N SER A 461 -15.07 -21.49 10.71
CA SER A 461 -14.97 -21.57 9.25
C SER A 461 -16.28 -21.12 8.59
N LEU A 462 -16.33 -21.15 7.26
CA LEU A 462 -17.53 -20.86 6.47
C LEU A 462 -18.76 -21.70 6.89
N GLU A 463 -18.52 -22.94 7.33
CA GLU A 463 -19.56 -23.89 7.76
C GLU A 463 -20.05 -23.59 9.20
N THR A 464 -19.18 -23.08 10.07
CA THR A 464 -19.48 -22.82 11.49
C THR A 464 -19.67 -21.34 11.82
N VAL A 465 -19.66 -20.45 10.82
CA VAL A 465 -19.77 -18.99 10.99
C VAL A 465 -20.95 -18.56 11.88
N GLN A 466 -22.12 -19.20 11.75
CA GLN A 466 -23.31 -18.85 12.53
C GLN A 466 -23.14 -19.12 14.02
N THR A 467 -22.51 -20.23 14.40
CA THR A 467 -22.23 -20.55 15.81
C THR A 467 -20.99 -19.81 16.32
N GLY A 468 -19.97 -19.67 15.48
CA GLY A 468 -18.69 -19.04 15.84
C GLY A 468 -18.83 -17.55 16.08
N LYS A 469 -19.46 -16.81 15.15
CA LYS A 469 -19.73 -15.37 15.35
C LYS A 469 -20.63 -15.11 16.54
N ALA A 470 -21.65 -15.93 16.78
CA ALA A 470 -22.51 -15.78 17.96
C ALA A 470 -21.74 -15.90 19.28
N GLN A 471 -20.79 -16.85 19.38
CA GLN A 471 -19.91 -16.99 20.54
C GLN A 471 -18.92 -15.82 20.67
N CYS A 472 -18.25 -15.43 19.57
CA CYS A 472 -17.34 -14.28 19.56
C CYS A 472 -18.06 -12.96 19.89
N LYS A 473 -19.32 -12.80 19.49
CA LYS A 473 -20.19 -11.66 19.83
C LYS A 473 -20.52 -11.62 21.31
N GLU A 474 -20.92 -12.75 21.90
CA GLU A 474 -21.14 -12.88 23.34
C GLU A 474 -19.86 -12.59 24.14
N ALA A 475 -18.70 -13.09 23.68
CA ALA A 475 -17.41 -12.82 24.29
C ALA A 475 -17.01 -11.33 24.20
N LEU A 476 -17.23 -10.69 23.05
CA LEU A 476 -16.98 -9.26 22.83
C LEU A 476 -17.88 -8.37 23.70
N GLN A 477 -19.16 -8.72 23.81
CA GLN A 477 -20.10 -8.04 24.71
C GLN A 477 -19.63 -8.14 26.17
N LYS A 478 -19.16 -9.31 26.62
CA LYS A 478 -18.61 -9.49 27.97
C LYS A 478 -17.30 -8.72 28.19
N GLU A 479 -16.34 -8.82 27.28
CA GLU A 479 -15.02 -8.18 27.38
C GLU A 479 -15.14 -6.65 27.46
N LEU A 480 -16.10 -6.06 26.75
CA LEU A 480 -16.37 -4.63 26.77
C LEU A 480 -17.46 -4.21 27.78
N GLY A 481 -17.98 -5.12 28.60
CA GLY A 481 -19.00 -4.81 29.60
C GLY A 481 -20.31 -4.24 29.02
N LEU A 482 -20.69 -4.69 27.82
CA LEU A 482 -21.99 -4.42 27.20
C LEU A 482 -23.02 -5.50 27.65
N PRO A 483 -24.33 -5.19 27.61
CA PRO A 483 -25.37 -6.20 27.82
C PRO A 483 -25.23 -7.35 26.81
N VAL A 484 -25.12 -8.58 27.31
CA VAL A 484 -25.02 -9.78 26.46
C VAL A 484 -26.37 -10.04 25.80
N ARG A 485 -26.46 -9.76 24.50
CA ARG A 485 -27.68 -9.84 23.68
C ARG A 485 -27.32 -10.31 22.26
N GLY A 486 -27.60 -11.57 21.96
CA GLY A 486 -27.37 -12.13 20.62
C GLY A 486 -28.34 -11.62 19.56
N ASP A 487 -29.53 -11.17 19.98
CA ASP A 487 -30.59 -10.61 19.15
C ASP A 487 -30.28 -9.19 18.63
N VAL A 488 -29.45 -8.43 19.34
CA VAL A 488 -29.08 -7.05 18.99
C VAL A 488 -27.87 -7.03 18.06
N PRO A 489 -27.91 -6.34 16.91
CA PRO A 489 -26.74 -6.22 16.04
C PRO A 489 -25.67 -5.31 16.69
N VAL A 490 -24.42 -5.76 16.61
CA VAL A 490 -23.22 -5.05 17.05
C VAL A 490 -22.57 -4.38 15.84
N ILE A 491 -22.50 -3.06 15.87
CA ILE A 491 -21.82 -2.21 14.89
C ILE A 491 -20.42 -1.90 15.43
N ALA A 492 -19.39 -2.14 14.63
CA ALA A 492 -18.01 -1.81 14.93
C ALA A 492 -17.50 -0.68 14.03
N PHE A 493 -16.69 0.21 14.58
CA PHE A 493 -15.79 1.10 13.85
C PHE A 493 -14.37 0.82 14.31
N ILE A 494 -13.44 0.65 13.38
CA ILE A 494 -12.01 0.43 13.64
C ILE A 494 -11.21 1.35 12.72
N GLY A 495 -10.42 2.28 13.25
CA GLY A 495 -9.58 3.16 12.44
C GLY A 495 -8.92 4.31 13.19
N ARG A 496 -8.07 5.07 12.48
CA ARG A 496 -7.53 6.34 12.99
C ARG A 496 -8.69 7.33 13.23
N LEU A 497 -8.62 8.09 14.33
CA LEU A 497 -9.61 9.11 14.65
C LEU A 497 -9.25 10.40 13.92
N ASP A 498 -9.78 10.52 12.71
CA ASP A 498 -9.54 11.62 11.77
C ASP A 498 -10.83 11.88 10.96
N HIS A 499 -11.03 13.12 10.49
CA HIS A 499 -12.16 13.49 9.61
C HIS A 499 -12.17 12.70 8.29
N GLN A 500 -11.00 12.25 7.82
CA GLN A 500 -10.85 11.31 6.71
C GLN A 500 -11.66 10.02 6.93
N LYS A 501 -11.83 9.57 8.18
CA LYS A 501 -12.55 8.33 8.54
C LYS A 501 -14.01 8.55 8.91
N GLY A 502 -14.52 9.78 8.84
CA GLY A 502 -15.94 10.08 9.05
C GLY A 502 -16.45 9.85 10.49
N VAL A 503 -15.56 9.95 11.49
CA VAL A 503 -15.93 9.78 12.92
C VAL A 503 -16.97 10.82 13.35
N ASP A 504 -16.87 12.03 12.79
CA ASP A 504 -17.82 13.13 12.90
C ASP A 504 -19.21 12.77 12.33
N LEU A 505 -19.29 12.04 11.22
CA LEU A 505 -20.57 11.55 10.68
C LEU A 505 -21.24 10.53 11.61
N ILE A 506 -20.46 9.69 12.29
CA ILE A 506 -20.97 8.77 13.33
C ILE A 506 -21.53 9.56 14.51
N ALA A 507 -20.84 10.62 14.93
CA ALA A 507 -21.31 11.49 16.01
C ALA A 507 -22.58 12.26 15.64
N GLU A 508 -22.69 12.76 14.39
CA GLU A 508 -23.89 13.41 13.87
C GLU A 508 -25.08 12.44 13.78
N ALA A 509 -24.84 11.20 13.33
CA ALA A 509 -25.86 10.17 13.25
C ALA A 509 -26.25 9.55 14.62
N MET A 510 -25.50 9.83 15.69
CA MET A 510 -25.69 9.18 16.99
C MET A 510 -27.13 9.28 17.54
N PRO A 511 -27.87 10.41 17.43
CA PRO A 511 -29.25 10.49 17.92
C PRO A 511 -30.18 9.47 17.24
N TRP A 512 -29.94 9.15 15.96
CA TRP A 512 -30.67 8.10 15.26
C TRP A 512 -30.18 6.71 15.67
N ILE A 513 -28.87 6.48 15.74
CA ILE A 513 -28.26 5.19 16.13
C ILE A 513 -28.70 4.79 17.54
N ALA A 514 -28.67 5.72 18.51
CA ALA A 514 -29.11 5.49 19.89
C ALA A 514 -30.63 5.22 19.99
N GLY A 515 -31.41 5.73 19.05
CA GLY A 515 -32.84 5.42 18.90
C GLY A 515 -33.10 4.00 18.37
N GLN A 516 -32.09 3.30 17.84
CA GLN A 516 -32.19 1.90 17.43
C GLN A 516 -31.86 0.94 18.59
N ASP A 517 -32.43 -0.27 18.54
CA ASP A 517 -31.97 -1.39 19.37
C ASP A 517 -30.73 -2.02 18.71
N VAL A 518 -29.56 -1.43 19.00
CA VAL A 518 -28.22 -1.76 18.47
C VAL A 518 -27.16 -1.53 19.55
N GLN A 519 -25.97 -2.07 19.35
CA GLN A 519 -24.76 -1.71 20.11
C GLN A 519 -23.71 -1.13 19.15
N LEU A 520 -22.89 -0.19 19.63
CA LEU A 520 -21.82 0.45 18.87
C LEU A 520 -20.49 0.37 19.64
N ILE A 521 -19.46 -0.13 18.97
CA ILE A 521 -18.10 -0.21 19.51
C ILE A 521 -17.18 0.56 18.57
N MET A 522 -16.43 1.52 19.10
CA MET A 522 -15.47 2.32 18.34
C MET A 522 -14.06 2.11 18.90
N LEU A 523 -13.12 1.70 18.05
CA LEU A 523 -11.71 1.52 18.39
C LEU A 523 -10.84 2.44 17.51
N GLY A 524 -10.05 3.29 18.15
CA GLY A 524 -9.13 4.17 17.44
C GLY A 524 -8.33 5.11 18.34
N THR A 525 -7.36 5.79 17.76
CA THR A 525 -6.66 6.94 18.35
C THR A 525 -6.33 7.94 17.24
N GLY A 526 -6.11 9.20 17.59
CA GLY A 526 -5.85 10.25 16.60
C GLY A 526 -6.04 11.64 17.20
N ARG A 527 -6.88 12.46 16.55
CA ARG A 527 -7.13 13.83 17.03
C ARG A 527 -7.88 13.84 18.36
N GLN A 528 -7.44 14.69 19.29
CA GLN A 528 -7.98 14.80 20.64
C GLN A 528 -9.50 15.15 20.65
N ASP A 529 -9.97 16.00 19.73
CA ASP A 529 -11.38 16.39 19.60
C ASP A 529 -12.30 15.20 19.23
N LEU A 530 -11.78 14.28 18.43
CA LEU A 530 -12.47 13.05 18.05
C LEU A 530 -12.37 11.99 19.17
N GLU A 531 -11.24 11.87 19.86
CA GLU A 531 -11.12 11.02 21.06
C GLU A 531 -12.08 11.45 22.18
N ASP A 532 -12.18 12.75 22.46
CA ASP A 532 -13.12 13.29 23.44
C ASP A 532 -14.58 13.13 22.99
N THR A 533 -14.82 13.13 21.67
CA THR A 533 -16.13 12.75 21.12
C THR A 533 -16.47 11.29 21.43
N LEU A 534 -15.56 10.33 21.22
CA LEU A 534 -15.80 8.93 21.59
C LEU A 534 -16.10 8.76 23.09
N ARG A 535 -15.29 9.39 23.96
CA ARG A 535 -15.48 9.38 25.43
C ARG A 535 -16.86 9.95 25.82
N ARG A 536 -17.28 11.05 25.17
CA ARG A 536 -18.60 11.66 25.33
C ARG A 536 -19.74 10.73 24.90
N LEU A 537 -19.65 10.11 23.72
CA LEU A 537 -20.68 9.19 23.21
C LEU A 537 -20.88 7.99 24.13
N GLU A 538 -19.79 7.40 24.65
CA GLU A 538 -19.86 6.33 25.64
C GLU A 538 -20.52 6.78 26.95
N SER A 539 -20.11 7.92 27.53
CA SER A 539 -20.72 8.41 28.78
C SER A 539 -22.22 8.72 28.67
N GLN A 540 -22.69 9.13 27.48
CA GLN A 540 -24.10 9.41 27.22
C GLN A 540 -24.94 8.14 26.99
N HIS A 541 -24.33 7.06 26.47
CA HIS A 541 -25.01 5.84 26.04
C HIS A 541 -24.32 4.57 26.54
N TYR A 542 -23.91 4.56 27.82
CA TYR A 542 -23.06 3.52 28.40
C TYR A 542 -23.70 2.11 28.42
N ASP A 543 -25.00 1.96 28.15
CA ASP A 543 -25.69 0.68 27.99
C ASP A 543 -25.50 0.07 26.59
N ARG A 544 -25.03 0.85 25.60
CA ARG A 544 -24.96 0.44 24.17
C ARG A 544 -23.68 0.84 23.44
N VAL A 545 -23.00 1.89 23.88
CA VAL A 545 -21.84 2.49 23.20
C VAL A 545 -20.56 2.29 24.03
N ARG A 546 -19.48 1.86 23.36
CA ARG A 546 -18.13 1.75 23.93
C ARG A 546 -17.11 2.44 23.02
N GLY A 547 -16.32 3.35 23.58
CA GLY A 547 -15.27 4.09 22.89
C GLY A 547 -13.89 3.70 23.43
N TRP A 548 -13.24 2.73 22.78
CA TRP A 548 -11.86 2.38 23.13
C TRP A 548 -10.88 3.33 22.43
N VAL A 549 -10.33 4.26 23.21
CA VAL A 549 -9.24 5.12 22.74
C VAL A 549 -7.89 4.42 22.90
N GLY A 550 -7.24 4.13 21.78
CA GLY A 550 -5.92 3.51 21.71
C GLY A 550 -5.76 2.55 20.53
N PHE A 551 -4.62 1.89 20.45
CA PHE A 551 -4.31 0.85 19.46
C PHE A 551 -4.24 -0.54 20.13
N SER A 552 -4.92 -1.53 19.57
CA SER A 552 -4.90 -2.91 20.07
C SER A 552 -5.23 -3.90 18.95
N VAL A 553 -4.21 -4.64 18.48
CA VAL A 553 -4.36 -5.68 17.44
C VAL A 553 -5.33 -6.76 17.92
N ARG A 554 -5.12 -7.31 19.12
CA ARG A 554 -6.01 -8.33 19.75
C ARG A 554 -7.47 -7.88 19.77
N LEU A 555 -7.75 -6.62 20.11
CA LEU A 555 -9.14 -6.11 20.12
C LEU A 555 -9.69 -5.89 18.71
N ALA A 556 -8.86 -5.46 17.74
CA ALA A 556 -9.29 -5.30 16.35
C ALA A 556 -9.72 -6.64 15.72
N HIS A 557 -8.96 -7.72 15.92
CA HIS A 557 -9.35 -9.07 15.47
C HIS A 557 -10.65 -9.54 16.14
N ARG A 558 -10.78 -9.33 17.45
CA ARG A 558 -11.97 -9.71 18.23
C ARG A 558 -13.23 -8.94 17.85
N MET A 559 -13.10 -7.63 17.61
CA MET A 559 -14.18 -6.81 17.06
C MET A 559 -14.56 -7.29 15.65
N THR A 560 -13.57 -7.57 14.80
CA THR A 560 -13.79 -8.07 13.44
C THR A 560 -14.48 -9.45 13.44
N ALA A 561 -14.22 -10.30 14.45
CA ALA A 561 -14.88 -11.59 14.62
C ALA A 561 -16.28 -11.51 15.25
N GLY A 562 -16.46 -10.69 16.29
CA GLY A 562 -17.66 -10.62 17.11
C GLY A 562 -18.69 -9.58 16.69
N ALA A 563 -18.34 -8.60 15.85
CA ALA A 563 -19.32 -7.66 15.29
C ALA A 563 -20.17 -8.32 14.19
N ASP A 564 -21.37 -7.79 14.00
CA ASP A 564 -22.23 -8.12 12.86
C ASP A 564 -21.97 -7.18 11.68
N ILE A 565 -21.72 -5.90 11.98
CA ILE A 565 -21.55 -4.82 11.00
C ILE A 565 -20.20 -4.13 11.24
N LEU A 566 -19.42 -3.89 10.17
CA LEU A 566 -18.30 -2.94 10.20
C LEU A 566 -18.71 -1.66 9.47
N LEU A 567 -18.70 -0.53 10.16
CA LEU A 567 -19.04 0.79 9.61
C LEU A 567 -17.77 1.55 9.21
N MET A 568 -17.67 1.93 7.93
CA MET A 568 -16.54 2.71 7.39
C MET A 568 -17.05 3.92 6.59
N PRO A 569 -17.39 5.04 7.25
CA PRO A 569 -17.91 6.24 6.60
C PRO A 569 -16.79 7.16 6.08
N SER A 570 -15.69 6.56 5.62
CA SER A 570 -14.47 7.27 5.22
C SER A 570 -14.74 8.22 4.05
N ARG A 571 -14.34 9.49 4.17
CA ARG A 571 -14.36 10.47 3.06
C ARG A 571 -13.35 10.14 1.96
N PHE A 572 -12.29 9.42 2.31
CA PHE A 572 -11.20 9.06 1.41
C PHE A 572 -10.56 7.74 1.88
N GLU A 573 -10.52 6.74 1.00
CA GLU A 573 -10.03 5.39 1.32
C GLU A 573 -9.39 4.73 0.08
N PRO A 574 -8.07 4.91 -0.16
CA PRO A 574 -7.38 4.42 -1.36
C PRO A 574 -7.63 2.94 -1.69
N CYS A 575 -7.57 2.10 -0.65
CA CYS A 575 -7.98 0.70 -0.70
C CYS A 575 -8.93 0.38 0.45
N GLY A 576 -8.47 0.62 1.68
CA GLY A 576 -9.08 0.06 2.88
C GLY A 576 -8.72 -1.41 3.02
N LEU A 577 -8.37 -1.84 4.24
CA LEU A 577 -8.12 -3.26 4.57
C LEU A 577 -9.21 -3.84 5.49
N ASN A 578 -9.77 -3.01 6.38
CA ASN A 578 -10.72 -3.46 7.39
C ASN A 578 -12.01 -4.06 6.81
N GLN A 579 -12.48 -3.59 5.64
CA GLN A 579 -13.63 -4.20 4.95
C GLN A 579 -13.30 -5.58 4.36
N LEU A 580 -12.04 -5.81 3.94
CA LEU A 580 -11.57 -7.11 3.47
C LEU A 580 -11.51 -8.11 4.65
N TYR A 581 -10.97 -7.66 5.78
CA TYR A 581 -10.95 -8.43 7.03
C TYR A 581 -12.37 -8.74 7.51
N ALA A 582 -13.28 -7.75 7.49
CA ALA A 582 -14.68 -7.95 7.87
C ALA A 582 -15.35 -9.03 7.01
N MET A 583 -15.25 -8.93 5.68
CA MET A 583 -15.83 -9.94 4.77
C MET A 583 -15.26 -11.34 5.02
N MET A 584 -13.95 -11.46 5.25
CA MET A 584 -13.29 -12.74 5.55
C MET A 584 -13.73 -13.35 6.90
N TYR A 585 -14.17 -12.53 7.86
CA TYR A 585 -14.70 -12.92 9.17
C TYR A 585 -16.26 -12.93 9.20
N GLY A 586 -16.92 -12.85 8.03
CA GLY A 586 -18.38 -12.84 7.93
C GLY A 586 -19.06 -11.66 8.64
N THR A 587 -18.33 -10.56 8.87
CA THR A 587 -18.85 -9.27 9.35
C THR A 587 -19.21 -8.44 8.13
N VAL A 588 -20.42 -7.88 8.12
CA VAL A 588 -20.93 -7.22 6.91
C VAL A 588 -20.50 -5.75 6.87
N PRO A 589 -19.76 -5.31 5.84
CA PRO A 589 -19.35 -3.91 5.73
C PRO A 589 -20.52 -3.00 5.33
N VAL A 590 -20.59 -1.83 5.96
CA VAL A 590 -21.43 -0.68 5.57
C VAL A 590 -20.50 0.50 5.33
N VAL A 591 -20.39 0.96 4.08
CA VAL A 591 -19.29 1.83 3.66
C VAL A 591 -19.73 3.03 2.82
N HIS A 592 -18.97 4.12 2.89
CA HIS A 592 -19.03 5.16 1.87
C HIS A 592 -18.40 4.62 0.57
N ALA A 593 -19.03 4.88 -0.58
CA ALA A 593 -18.66 4.33 -1.89
C ALA A 593 -17.45 5.04 -2.55
N VAL A 594 -16.35 5.18 -1.80
CA VAL A 594 -15.11 5.86 -2.21
C VAL A 594 -13.94 4.87 -2.36
N GLY A 595 -13.02 5.17 -3.28
CA GLY A 595 -11.77 4.47 -3.51
C GLY A 595 -11.93 2.95 -3.57
N GLY A 596 -11.17 2.22 -2.75
CA GLY A 596 -11.24 0.76 -2.72
C GLY A 596 -12.47 0.18 -2.01
N LEU A 597 -13.18 0.97 -1.20
CA LEU A 597 -14.45 0.53 -0.61
C LEU A 597 -15.51 0.32 -1.70
N ARG A 598 -15.51 1.19 -2.72
CA ARG A 598 -16.36 1.09 -3.92
C ARG A 598 -16.11 -0.19 -4.72
N ASP A 599 -14.85 -0.58 -4.86
CA ASP A 599 -14.44 -1.77 -5.63
C ASP A 599 -14.70 -3.08 -4.88
N THR A 600 -14.54 -3.07 -3.56
CA THR A 600 -14.51 -4.28 -2.73
C THR A 600 -15.86 -4.61 -2.09
N VAL A 601 -16.70 -3.61 -1.83
CA VAL A 601 -18.03 -3.79 -1.24
C VAL A 601 -19.11 -3.60 -2.30
N GLN A 602 -19.45 -4.69 -3.00
CA GLN A 602 -20.61 -4.70 -3.88
C GLN A 602 -21.90 -4.51 -3.06
N HIS A 603 -22.66 -3.46 -3.38
CA HIS A 603 -23.94 -3.15 -2.74
C HIS A 603 -24.91 -4.33 -2.83
N TYR A 604 -25.55 -4.66 -1.71
CA TYR A 604 -26.46 -5.79 -1.61
C TYR A 604 -27.81 -5.53 -2.31
N ASN A 605 -28.12 -6.33 -3.35
CA ASN A 605 -29.40 -6.30 -4.04
C ASN A 605 -30.31 -7.43 -3.51
N PRO A 606 -31.38 -7.12 -2.75
CA PRO A 606 -32.28 -8.14 -2.19
C PRO A 606 -33.17 -8.85 -3.22
N TYR A 607 -33.30 -8.33 -4.45
CA TYR A 607 -34.09 -8.98 -5.51
C TYR A 607 -33.31 -10.09 -6.24
N GLU A 608 -31.99 -9.94 -6.30
CA GLU A 608 -31.08 -10.87 -7.00
C GLU A 608 -30.25 -11.72 -6.02
N GLU A 609 -30.26 -11.41 -4.72
CA GLU A 609 -29.44 -12.06 -3.69
C GLU A 609 -27.93 -11.99 -4.01
N VAL A 610 -27.48 -10.85 -4.53
CA VAL A 610 -26.07 -10.54 -4.87
C VAL A 610 -25.54 -9.36 -4.06
N GLY A 611 -24.22 -9.25 -3.93
CA GLY A 611 -23.55 -8.25 -3.10
C GLY A 611 -23.20 -8.77 -1.70
N VAL A 612 -22.31 -8.01 -1.05
CA VAL A 612 -21.57 -8.41 0.16
C VAL A 612 -21.61 -7.38 1.29
N GLY A 613 -22.24 -6.23 1.09
CA GLY A 613 -22.46 -5.22 2.11
C GLY A 613 -23.37 -4.11 1.62
N TRP A 614 -23.47 -3.02 2.38
CA TRP A 614 -24.19 -1.82 1.94
C TRP A 614 -23.23 -0.68 1.65
N THR A 615 -23.56 0.09 0.63
CA THR A 615 -22.81 1.29 0.25
C THR A 615 -23.72 2.51 0.27
N PHE A 616 -23.13 3.69 0.48
CA PHE A 616 -23.80 4.98 0.32
C PHE A 616 -22.90 5.95 -0.46
N GLU A 617 -23.50 6.82 -1.28
CA GLU A 617 -22.80 7.55 -2.35
C GLU A 617 -22.11 8.85 -1.93
N LYS A 618 -22.47 9.41 -0.77
CA LYS A 618 -21.92 10.67 -0.27
C LYS A 618 -21.62 10.59 1.21
N ALA A 619 -20.55 11.25 1.65
CA ALA A 619 -20.15 11.36 3.05
C ALA A 619 -21.02 12.35 3.85
N GLU A 620 -22.34 12.09 3.88
CA GLU A 620 -23.38 12.82 4.60
C GLU A 620 -24.03 11.86 5.62
N ALA A 621 -24.34 12.32 6.85
CA ALA A 621 -24.82 11.44 7.91
C ALA A 621 -26.19 10.79 7.61
N ASN A 622 -27.08 11.50 6.93
CA ASN A 622 -28.37 10.98 6.44
C ASN A 622 -28.18 9.78 5.47
N ARG A 623 -27.22 9.82 4.55
CA ARG A 623 -26.94 8.74 3.60
C ARG A 623 -26.38 7.50 4.29
N MET A 624 -25.53 7.72 5.29
CA MET A 624 -25.06 6.64 6.17
C MET A 624 -26.22 6.03 6.99
N ILE A 625 -27.14 6.85 7.50
CA ILE A 625 -28.35 6.41 8.20
C ILE A 625 -29.24 5.56 7.30
N ASP A 626 -29.49 5.97 6.05
CA ASP A 626 -30.29 5.20 5.09
C ASP A 626 -29.69 3.80 4.85
N ALA A 627 -28.39 3.72 4.57
CA ALA A 627 -27.68 2.46 4.35
C ALA A 627 -27.66 1.57 5.60
N LEU A 628 -27.42 2.15 6.79
CA LEU A 628 -27.53 1.43 8.07
C LEU A 628 -28.97 0.95 8.31
N GLY A 629 -29.98 1.73 7.95
CA GLY A 629 -31.40 1.35 8.08
C GLY A 629 -31.74 0.12 7.25
N HIS A 630 -31.30 0.07 6.00
CA HIS A 630 -31.46 -1.10 5.13
C HIS A 630 -30.69 -2.33 5.63
N CYS A 631 -29.46 -2.13 6.11
CA CYS A 631 -28.64 -3.16 6.74
C CYS A 631 -29.33 -3.77 7.98
N LEU A 632 -29.75 -2.93 8.93
CA LEU A 632 -30.43 -3.34 10.17
C LEU A 632 -31.78 -4.01 9.91
N ASN A 633 -32.54 -3.54 8.91
CA ASN A 633 -33.77 -4.20 8.47
C ASN A 633 -33.50 -5.62 7.94
N THR A 634 -32.42 -5.80 7.18
CA THR A 634 -32.02 -7.10 6.64
C THR A 634 -31.60 -8.06 7.75
N TYR A 635 -30.76 -7.60 8.69
CA TYR A 635 -30.37 -8.36 9.89
C TYR A 635 -31.58 -8.83 10.71
N ARG A 636 -32.54 -7.93 10.96
CA ARG A 636 -33.71 -8.20 11.82
C ARG A 636 -34.77 -9.10 11.15
N ASN A 637 -35.07 -8.85 9.87
CA ASN A 637 -36.25 -9.42 9.21
C ASN A 637 -35.92 -10.48 8.13
N TYR A 638 -34.69 -10.55 7.63
CA TYR A 638 -34.31 -11.36 6.47
C TYR A 638 -33.06 -12.22 6.76
N ARG A 639 -33.17 -13.08 7.78
CA ARG A 639 -32.04 -13.89 8.28
C ARG A 639 -31.34 -14.72 7.18
N SER A 640 -32.08 -15.38 6.31
CA SER A 640 -31.49 -16.17 5.21
C SER A 640 -30.64 -15.33 4.26
N SER A 641 -31.11 -14.11 3.94
CA SER A 641 -30.39 -13.15 3.11
C SER A 641 -29.13 -12.67 3.83
N TRP A 642 -29.22 -12.38 5.13
CA TRP A 642 -28.07 -12.01 5.96
C TRP A 642 -26.98 -13.09 5.96
N GLU A 643 -27.36 -14.35 6.23
CA GLU A 643 -26.45 -15.50 6.18
C GLU A 643 -25.83 -15.67 4.78
N GLY A 644 -26.59 -15.37 3.72
CA GLY A 644 -26.12 -15.30 2.35
C GLY A 644 -25.04 -14.23 2.13
N ILE A 645 -25.24 -13.01 2.63
CA ILE A 645 -24.26 -11.91 2.54
C ILE A 645 -22.95 -12.32 3.22
N GLN A 646 -23.02 -12.83 4.45
CA GLN A 646 -21.84 -13.26 5.22
C GLN A 646 -21.05 -14.32 4.46
N ARG A 647 -21.74 -15.35 3.92
CA ARG A 647 -21.08 -16.42 3.17
C ARG A 647 -20.50 -15.96 1.84
N ARG A 648 -21.18 -15.06 1.11
CA ARG A 648 -20.63 -14.46 -0.12
C ARG A 648 -19.36 -13.65 0.16
N GLY A 649 -19.31 -12.90 1.26
CA GLY A 649 -18.10 -12.19 1.71
C GLY A 649 -16.95 -13.16 2.02
N MET A 650 -17.19 -14.18 2.85
CA MET A 650 -16.17 -15.17 3.24
C MET A 650 -15.68 -16.07 2.09
N MET A 651 -16.42 -16.16 0.99
CA MET A 651 -16.06 -16.96 -0.19
C MET A 651 -15.21 -16.21 -1.22
N GLN A 652 -14.93 -14.91 -1.03
CA GLN A 652 -14.08 -14.15 -1.95
C GLN A 652 -12.60 -14.52 -1.80
N ASP A 653 -11.89 -14.63 -2.92
CA ASP A 653 -10.42 -14.72 -2.91
C ASP A 653 -9.81 -13.31 -2.80
N LEU A 654 -9.68 -12.87 -1.55
CA LEU A 654 -9.05 -11.62 -1.15
C LEU A 654 -7.55 -11.78 -0.84
N SER A 655 -6.92 -12.88 -1.29
CA SER A 655 -5.53 -13.19 -0.94
C SER A 655 -4.51 -12.35 -1.71
N TRP A 656 -3.31 -12.22 -1.15
CA TRP A 656 -2.16 -11.66 -1.86
C TRP A 656 -1.74 -12.46 -3.10
N ASP A 657 -2.06 -13.75 -3.21
CA ASP A 657 -1.71 -14.56 -4.40
C ASP A 657 -2.55 -14.15 -5.63
N ASN A 658 -3.81 -13.77 -5.42
CA ASN A 658 -4.68 -13.20 -6.45
C ASN A 658 -4.20 -11.79 -6.85
N ALA A 659 -3.91 -10.92 -5.89
CA ALA A 659 -3.36 -9.59 -6.16
C ALA A 659 -2.01 -9.67 -6.91
N ALA A 660 -1.09 -10.52 -6.47
CA ALA A 660 0.23 -10.68 -7.09
C ALA A 660 0.18 -11.14 -8.55
N LYS A 661 -0.87 -11.90 -8.95
CA LYS A 661 -1.11 -12.22 -10.36
C LYS A 661 -1.40 -10.96 -11.20
N LEU A 662 -2.24 -10.06 -10.70
CA LEU A 662 -2.56 -8.80 -11.39
C LEU A 662 -1.33 -7.88 -11.44
N TYR A 663 -0.52 -7.86 -10.38
CA TYR A 663 0.77 -7.16 -10.40
C TYR A 663 1.69 -7.74 -11.47
N GLU A 664 1.88 -9.06 -11.53
CA GLU A 664 2.71 -9.75 -12.54
C GLU A 664 2.29 -9.38 -13.98
N GLU A 665 0.99 -9.33 -14.29
CA GLU A 665 0.48 -8.89 -15.60
C GLU A 665 0.98 -7.46 -15.96
N VAL A 666 1.06 -6.56 -14.98
CA VAL A 666 1.60 -5.18 -15.16
C VAL A 666 3.13 -5.15 -15.21
N LEU A 667 3.82 -6.01 -14.45
CA LEU A 667 5.29 -6.14 -14.50
C LEU A 667 5.76 -6.61 -15.87
N VAL A 668 5.08 -7.63 -16.42
CA VAL A 668 5.29 -8.15 -17.78
C VAL A 668 4.97 -7.07 -18.83
N ALA A 669 3.87 -6.31 -18.66
CA ALA A 669 3.56 -5.19 -19.54
C ALA A 669 4.66 -4.10 -19.51
N ALA A 670 5.19 -3.75 -18.35
CA ALA A 670 6.30 -2.80 -18.22
C ALA A 670 7.56 -3.28 -18.96
N LYS A 671 7.83 -4.59 -18.96
CA LYS A 671 8.99 -5.21 -19.61
C LYS A 671 8.91 -5.29 -21.14
N TYR A 672 7.72 -5.54 -21.70
CA TYR A 672 7.57 -5.84 -23.14
C TYR A 672 6.71 -4.85 -23.93
N GLN A 673 6.12 -3.84 -23.28
CA GLN A 673 5.24 -2.84 -23.92
C GLN A 673 5.67 -1.43 -23.48
N TRP A 674 6.72 -0.88 -24.10
CA TRP A 674 7.31 0.43 -23.83
C TRP A 674 7.83 1.09 -25.11
#